data_AF-S6A082-F1
#
_entry.id   AF-S6A082-F1
#
_cell.length_a   1.000
_cell.length_b   1.000
_cell.length_c   1.000
_cell.angle_alpha   90.00
_cell.angle_beta   90.00
_cell.angle_gamma   90.00
#
_symmetry.space_group_name_H-M   'P 1'
#
loop_
_entity.id
_entity.type
_entity.pdbx_description
1 polymer ?
#
loop_
_entity_poly.entity_id
_entity_poly.type
_entity_poly.pdbx_seq_one_letter_code
_entity_poly.pdbx_strand_id
1 'polypeptide(L)'
;MKKTCFILYIFICFSICLFSNPAELYRKGTEFQMREDWYSAIEMYQSALKENPSYNLVYQGLAECFYALNEYDQALSSVETARSYKKDDADLQNLHGFILVGLSRIEEAEKIFKTVLQKYPNNPEARFGLAEIEVLHGKLYAASDIYKEALKRQGENRKALLSLALVSYEAGNKPIAEDYIKKALEFHGDNPQVHYFAAYLSALSGDLEAAEGRLNSAIRLKTDYDDAYALLASVLYSQKRYEETIQISDMRISQKRSRADAWYLKTLSLLKLNKTGEAMTSAKVGLSIEPENEIMRTLLEETAIQNLNFEDKFRKELSKYHAERGLGFAKRNMTEQALYEYRRALKVYPYDVESREAYAQILLRQGYPERYLEQMVFIQTIVKSNKRVNDAVEIYSKHLLSSLQTKWKIDPLYLDKAHISIGLFYELESTNVLHPEAERITQIMAADIFSHNPRLKITSYAEKPASYAEAFKKSRTAGDDYFGIIKMSENERDIRLILELYTSRTGAKAKTFAVYRSGNDRFSNGVRSLTKLLSSALPVIGKIINRYQNEAVIDIGKHDSDLKDIQIAVIKKGSLIIEKDGIGVNYNSSDLLGFFEPSKSEEDLTEGILKRNGYYDRMNAGDSVILILKDNEKNSSEDYTSFSQKSSLLLSLLRRIR
;
A
#
# COMPACT_ATOMS: atom_id res chain seq x y z
N MET A 1 -6.98 -80.58 20.30
CA MET A 1 -7.69 -81.34 21.37
C MET A 1 -7.17 -80.90 22.74
N LYS A 2 -8.11 -80.53 23.65
CA LYS A 2 -7.98 -80.27 25.11
C LYS A 2 -7.21 -79.00 25.51
N LYS A 3 -7.86 -77.92 26.02
CA LYS A 3 -8.43 -77.68 27.39
C LYS A 3 -7.29 -77.71 28.45
N THR A 4 -7.06 -76.75 29.36
CA THR A 4 -7.98 -75.93 30.19
C THR A 4 -7.19 -74.98 31.14
N CYS A 5 -7.90 -73.97 31.70
CA CYS A 5 -7.66 -73.20 32.96
C CYS A 5 -6.44 -72.25 33.02
N PHE A 6 -6.57 -70.92 33.04
CA PHE A 6 -7.22 -70.00 34.01
C PHE A 6 -6.68 -70.15 35.45
N ILE A 7 -5.85 -69.21 35.91
CA ILE A 7 -5.76 -68.65 37.27
C ILE A 7 -4.85 -67.39 37.23
N LEU A 8 -5.49 -66.23 37.46
CA LEU A 8 -5.04 -65.08 38.24
C LEU A 8 -3.61 -64.52 38.02
N TYR A 9 -3.51 -63.47 37.20
CA TYR A 9 -2.53 -62.38 37.38
C TYR A 9 -3.28 -61.05 37.29
N ILE A 10 -3.70 -60.54 38.44
CA ILE A 10 -4.12 -59.15 38.63
C ILE A 10 -3.07 -58.52 39.56
N PHE A 11 -2.77 -57.22 39.35
CA PHE A 11 -1.74 -56.38 39.99
C PHE A 11 -0.31 -56.62 39.46
N ILE A 12 0.41 -55.70 38.80
CA ILE A 12 0.35 -54.24 38.67
C ILE A 12 0.87 -53.89 37.27
N CYS A 13 0.00 -53.41 36.37
CA CYS A 13 0.45 -52.57 35.26
C CYS A 13 0.61 -51.16 35.84
N PHE A 14 1.84 -50.76 36.12
CA PHE A 14 2.19 -49.35 36.26
C PHE A 14 2.01 -48.70 34.89
N SER A 15 0.78 -48.29 34.59
CA SER A 15 0.52 -47.27 33.59
C SER A 15 1.08 -45.97 34.16
N ILE A 16 2.36 -45.69 33.90
CA ILE A 16 2.92 -44.36 34.07
C ILE A 16 2.21 -43.49 33.02
N CYS A 17 1.05 -42.94 33.37
CA CYS A 17 0.70 -41.62 32.88
C CYS A 17 1.82 -40.71 33.37
N LEU A 18 2.71 -40.27 32.47
CA LEU A 18 3.57 -39.14 32.77
C LEU A 18 2.63 -37.94 32.97
N PHE A 19 2.25 -37.69 34.23
CA PHE A 19 1.73 -36.40 34.63
C PHE A 19 2.82 -35.38 34.28
N SER A 20 2.60 -34.62 33.22
CA SER A 20 3.54 -33.58 32.81
C SER A 20 3.44 -32.49 33.84
N ASN A 21 4.48 -32.33 34.66
CA ASN A 21 4.51 -31.34 35.72
C ASN A 21 4.39 -29.93 35.11
N PRO A 22 3.50 -29.04 35.59
CA PRO A 22 3.40 -27.65 35.13
C PRO A 22 4.75 -26.92 35.09
N ALA A 23 5.66 -27.23 36.02
CA ALA A 23 7.01 -26.68 36.03
C ALA A 23 7.89 -27.18 34.88
N GLU A 24 7.72 -28.43 34.45
CA GLU A 24 8.43 -28.98 33.29
C GLU A 24 7.91 -28.36 31.99
N LEU A 25 6.58 -28.21 31.86
CA LEU A 25 5.94 -27.54 30.74
C LEU A 25 6.37 -26.07 30.64
N TYR A 26 6.43 -25.36 31.77
CA TYR A 26 6.97 -23.99 31.82
C TYR A 26 8.44 -23.91 31.39
N ARG A 27 9.28 -24.86 31.82
CA ARG A 27 10.68 -24.91 31.38
C ARG A 27 10.80 -25.14 29.87
N LYS A 28 9.99 -26.05 29.32
CA LYS A 28 9.92 -26.27 27.86
C LYS A 28 9.43 -25.03 27.12
N GLY A 29 8.40 -24.36 27.63
CA GLY A 29 7.92 -23.10 27.07
C GLY A 29 9.01 -22.03 27.05
N THR A 30 9.78 -21.92 28.13
CA THR A 30 10.92 -20.99 28.22
C THR A 30 12.04 -21.36 27.25
N GLU A 31 12.30 -22.65 27.04
CA GLU A 31 13.28 -23.11 26.05
C GLU A 31 12.85 -22.78 24.62
N PHE A 32 11.58 -23.00 24.27
CA PHE A 32 11.02 -22.56 23.00
C PHE A 32 11.06 -21.04 22.84
N GLN A 33 10.75 -20.30 23.91
CA GLN A 33 10.83 -18.84 23.93
C GLN A 33 12.26 -18.36 23.66
N MET A 34 13.28 -18.98 24.27
CA MET A 34 14.70 -18.65 24.01
C MET A 34 15.13 -18.94 22.57
N ARG A 35 14.43 -19.85 21.89
CA ARG A 35 14.63 -20.15 20.46
C ARG A 35 13.75 -19.29 19.54
N GLU A 36 13.02 -18.32 20.10
CA GLU A 36 12.04 -17.47 19.41
C GLU A 36 10.92 -18.28 18.71
N ASP A 37 10.69 -19.52 19.16
CA ASP A 37 9.56 -20.33 18.73
C ASP A 37 8.34 -20.00 19.58
N TRP A 38 7.78 -18.81 19.33
CA TRP A 38 6.72 -18.22 20.14
C TRP A 38 5.45 -19.07 20.20
N TYR A 39 5.09 -19.77 19.11
CA TYR A 39 3.90 -20.62 19.07
C TYR A 39 4.06 -21.86 19.94
N SER A 40 5.19 -22.56 19.82
CA SER A 40 5.49 -23.72 20.68
C SER A 40 5.63 -23.29 22.15
N ALA A 41 6.19 -22.11 22.41
CA ALA A 41 6.25 -21.54 23.76
C ALA A 41 4.86 -21.30 24.35
N ILE A 42 3.96 -20.65 23.59
CA ILE A 42 2.56 -20.42 23.99
C ILE A 42 1.84 -21.74 24.24
N GLU A 43 2.00 -22.74 23.37
CA GLU A 43 1.38 -24.07 23.54
C GLU A 43 1.82 -24.72 24.86
N MET A 44 3.11 -24.67 25.18
CA MET A 44 3.63 -25.22 26.43
C MET A 44 3.15 -24.44 27.65
N TYR A 45 3.06 -23.11 27.57
CA TYR A 45 2.51 -22.27 28.65
C TYR A 45 1.02 -22.49 28.87
N GLN A 46 0.23 -22.59 27.80
CA GLN A 46 -1.19 -22.92 27.89
C GLN A 46 -1.42 -24.33 28.44
N SER A 47 -0.57 -25.29 28.06
CA SER A 47 -0.60 -26.65 28.62
C SER A 47 -0.28 -26.65 30.12
N ALA A 48 0.70 -25.84 30.57
CA ALA A 48 1.00 -25.69 31.99
C ALA A 48 -0.17 -25.10 32.78
N LEU A 49 -0.91 -24.13 32.21
CA LEU A 49 -2.14 -23.58 32.79
C LEU A 49 -3.29 -24.58 32.81
N LYS A 50 -3.37 -25.48 31.83
CA LYS A 50 -4.39 -26.53 31.80
C LYS A 50 -4.20 -27.53 32.95
N GLU A 51 -2.95 -27.89 33.23
CA GLU A 51 -2.59 -28.79 34.33
C GLU A 51 -2.70 -28.09 35.70
N ASN A 52 -2.34 -26.81 35.78
CA ASN A 52 -2.52 -25.99 36.98
C ASN A 52 -2.92 -24.55 36.61
N PRO A 53 -4.23 -24.20 36.71
CA PRO A 53 -4.72 -22.87 36.40
C PRO A 53 -4.13 -21.75 37.28
N SER A 54 -3.53 -22.08 38.42
CA SER A 54 -2.90 -21.13 39.35
C SER A 54 -1.39 -21.00 39.12
N TYR A 55 -0.83 -21.55 38.04
CA TYR A 55 0.60 -21.52 37.77
C TYR A 55 1.06 -20.17 37.18
N ASN A 56 1.09 -19.15 38.03
CA ASN A 56 1.20 -17.75 37.62
C ASN A 56 2.49 -17.34 36.89
N LEU A 57 3.55 -18.16 36.95
CA LEU A 57 4.84 -17.87 36.30
C LEU A 57 4.74 -17.81 34.76
N VAL A 58 3.74 -18.49 34.18
CA VAL A 58 3.54 -18.53 32.72
C VAL A 58 2.98 -17.24 32.15
N TYR A 59 2.29 -16.41 32.92
CA TYR A 59 1.61 -15.23 32.38
C TYR A 59 2.60 -14.17 31.88
N GLN A 60 3.78 -14.08 32.50
CA GLN A 60 4.85 -13.23 31.98
C GLN A 60 5.35 -13.76 30.62
N GLY A 61 5.65 -15.07 30.52
CA GLY A 61 6.08 -15.70 29.28
C GLY A 61 5.03 -15.59 28.17
N LEU A 62 3.75 -15.78 28.49
CA LEU A 62 2.63 -15.57 27.57
C LEU A 62 2.54 -14.11 27.11
N ALA A 63 2.67 -13.14 28.02
CA ALA A 63 2.67 -11.72 27.66
C ALA A 63 3.84 -11.38 26.71
N GLU A 64 5.04 -11.91 26.97
CA GLU A 64 6.21 -11.73 26.12
C GLU A 64 6.03 -12.39 24.75
N CYS A 65 5.52 -13.62 24.68
CA CYS A 65 5.26 -14.32 23.42
C CYS A 65 4.15 -13.63 22.59
N PHE A 66 3.03 -13.24 23.21
CA PHE A 66 1.98 -12.51 22.51
C PHE A 66 2.44 -11.11 22.07
N TYR A 67 3.27 -10.44 22.88
CA TYR A 67 3.89 -9.19 22.48
C TYR A 67 4.81 -9.36 21.26
N ALA A 68 5.65 -10.41 21.24
CA ALA A 68 6.52 -10.74 20.11
C ALA A 68 5.74 -11.08 18.83
N LEU A 69 4.56 -11.70 18.96
CA LEU A 69 3.63 -11.96 17.86
C LEU A 69 2.78 -10.75 17.45
N ASN A 70 2.98 -9.60 18.10
CA ASN A 70 2.18 -8.38 17.93
C ASN A 70 0.67 -8.59 18.19
N GLU A 71 0.33 -9.56 19.03
CA GLU A 71 -1.01 -9.89 19.54
C GLU A 71 -1.26 -9.13 20.85
N TYR A 72 -1.35 -7.80 20.75
CA TYR A 72 -1.27 -6.93 21.92
C TYR A 72 -2.44 -7.05 22.90
N ASP A 73 -3.63 -7.44 22.43
CA ASP A 73 -4.79 -7.66 23.31
C ASP A 73 -4.58 -8.88 24.22
N GLN A 74 -4.12 -10.01 23.64
CA GLN A 74 -3.72 -11.19 24.41
C GLN A 74 -2.53 -10.90 25.35
N ALA A 75 -1.56 -10.11 24.86
CA ALA A 75 -0.43 -9.67 25.66
C ALA A 75 -0.87 -8.83 26.86
N LEU A 76 -1.83 -7.90 26.66
CA LEU A 76 -2.37 -7.04 27.71
C LEU A 76 -3.07 -7.87 28.80
N SER A 77 -3.93 -8.81 28.40
CA SER A 77 -4.61 -9.70 29.36
C SER A 77 -3.60 -10.51 30.19
N SER A 78 -2.55 -11.03 29.53
CA SER A 78 -1.51 -11.82 30.19
C SER A 78 -0.66 -10.97 31.13
N VAL A 79 -0.26 -9.75 30.72
CA VAL A 79 0.60 -8.87 31.54
C VAL A 79 -0.17 -8.31 32.74
N GLU A 80 -1.45 -7.99 32.60
CA GLU A 80 -2.31 -7.56 33.71
C GLU A 80 -2.43 -8.64 34.78
N THR A 81 -2.60 -9.90 34.34
CA THR A 81 -2.64 -11.05 35.24
C THR A 81 -1.28 -11.24 35.95
N ALA A 82 -0.17 -11.18 35.22
CA ALA A 82 1.17 -11.28 35.81
C ALA A 82 1.44 -10.17 36.85
N ARG A 83 0.98 -8.94 36.58
CA ARG A 83 1.16 -7.78 37.47
C ARG A 83 0.41 -7.90 38.78
N SER A 84 -0.70 -8.64 38.81
CA SER A 84 -1.44 -8.88 40.06
C SER A 84 -0.58 -9.60 41.11
N TYR A 85 0.39 -10.41 40.67
CA TYR A 85 1.31 -11.18 41.51
C TYR A 85 2.69 -10.53 41.67
N LYS A 86 3.18 -9.79 40.66
CA LYS A 86 4.47 -9.09 40.67
C LYS A 86 4.29 -7.57 40.50
N LYS A 87 3.69 -6.90 41.48
CA LYS A 87 3.29 -5.47 41.37
C LYS A 87 4.47 -4.50 41.16
N ASP A 88 5.64 -4.82 41.70
CA ASP A 88 6.81 -3.92 41.78
C ASP A 88 7.96 -4.25 40.81
N ASP A 89 7.72 -5.19 39.89
CA ASP A 89 8.68 -5.63 38.88
C ASP A 89 8.80 -4.61 37.73
N ALA A 90 9.96 -3.96 37.60
CA ALA A 90 10.20 -2.91 36.60
C ALA A 90 10.09 -3.45 35.17
N ASP A 91 10.54 -4.68 34.92
CA ASP A 91 10.55 -5.27 33.59
C ASP A 91 9.13 -5.58 33.13
N LEU A 92 8.31 -6.07 34.06
CA LEU A 92 6.89 -6.33 33.78
C LEU A 92 6.08 -5.03 33.56
N GLN A 93 6.39 -3.97 34.30
CA GLN A 93 5.79 -2.65 34.06
C GLN A 93 6.25 -2.07 32.71
N ASN A 94 7.52 -2.22 32.35
CA ASN A 94 8.03 -1.82 31.04
C ASN A 94 7.35 -2.58 29.90
N LEU A 95 7.23 -3.91 30.01
CA LEU A 95 6.49 -4.74 29.05
C LEU A 95 5.04 -4.26 28.89
N HIS A 96 4.36 -3.96 30.00
CA HIS A 96 3.01 -3.40 29.95
C HIS A 96 2.97 -2.04 29.25
N GLY A 97 3.91 -1.14 29.55
CA GLY A 97 4.05 0.13 28.82
C GLY A 97 4.22 -0.08 27.32
N PHE A 98 5.06 -1.02 26.90
CA PHE A 98 5.28 -1.33 25.49
C PHE A 98 4.06 -1.98 24.80
N ILE A 99 3.30 -2.83 25.51
CA ILE A 99 2.03 -3.38 25.03
C ILE A 99 1.02 -2.25 24.78
N LEU A 100 0.93 -1.29 25.71
CA LEU A 100 0.05 -0.12 25.56
C LEU A 100 0.47 0.77 24.39
N VAL A 101 1.77 0.94 24.14
CA VAL A 101 2.27 1.58 22.91
C VAL A 101 1.80 0.81 21.67
N GLY A 102 1.86 -0.52 21.68
CA GLY A 102 1.34 -1.38 20.61
C GLY A 102 -0.17 -1.21 20.38
N LEU A 103 -0.94 -0.99 21.44
CA LEU A 103 -2.38 -0.73 21.42
C LEU A 103 -2.75 0.74 21.13
N SER A 104 -1.76 1.59 20.84
CA SER A 104 -1.97 3.05 20.65
C SER A 104 -2.55 3.77 21.88
N ARG A 105 -2.40 3.21 23.08
CA ARG A 105 -2.79 3.80 24.38
C ARG A 105 -1.61 4.58 24.97
N ILE A 106 -1.22 5.65 24.28
CA ILE A 106 0.07 6.33 24.46
C ILE A 106 0.20 7.03 25.81
N GLU A 107 -0.86 7.70 26.27
CA GLU A 107 -0.85 8.46 27.52
C GLU A 107 -0.68 7.52 28.74
N GLU A 108 -1.30 6.34 28.67
CA GLU A 108 -1.19 5.31 29.70
C GLU A 108 0.22 4.70 29.72
N ALA A 109 0.79 4.41 28.55
CA ALA A 109 2.15 3.92 28.43
C ALA A 109 3.17 4.94 29.01
N GLU A 110 3.02 6.21 28.67
CA GLU A 110 3.90 7.29 29.15
C GLU A 110 3.89 7.38 30.68
N LYS A 111 2.70 7.29 31.29
CA LYS A 111 2.54 7.29 32.75
C LYS A 111 3.27 6.12 33.39
N ILE A 112 3.22 4.94 32.79
CA ILE A 112 3.91 3.75 33.29
C ILE A 112 5.42 3.96 33.24
N PHE A 113 5.98 4.35 32.09
CA PHE A 113 7.42 4.53 31.96
C PHE A 113 7.95 5.63 32.91
N LYS A 114 7.22 6.74 33.07
CA LYS A 114 7.56 7.78 34.07
C LYS A 114 7.55 7.24 35.50
N THR A 115 6.58 6.41 35.85
CA THR A 115 6.49 5.77 37.18
C THR A 115 7.68 4.83 37.41
N VAL A 116 8.05 4.03 36.40
CA VAL A 116 9.24 3.17 36.45
C VAL A 116 10.50 4.01 36.66
N LEU A 117 10.67 5.12 35.94
CA LEU A 117 11.84 5.99 36.08
C LEU A 117 11.89 6.79 37.39
N GLN A 118 10.75 7.10 37.99
CA GLN A 118 10.70 7.69 39.33
C GLN A 118 11.26 6.72 40.38
N LYS A 119 10.91 5.44 40.30
CA LYS A 119 11.35 4.40 41.24
C LYS A 119 12.75 3.86 40.90
N TYR A 120 13.06 3.74 39.62
CA TYR A 120 14.30 3.19 39.09
C TYR A 120 14.95 4.15 38.07
N PRO A 121 15.62 5.23 38.54
CA PRO A 121 16.15 6.27 37.66
C PRO A 121 17.19 5.80 36.65
N ASN A 122 17.75 4.60 36.78
CA ASN A 122 18.74 4.06 35.84
C ASN A 122 18.18 3.02 34.86
N ASN A 123 16.87 2.76 34.88
CA ASN A 123 16.25 1.77 33.99
C ASN A 123 16.31 2.26 32.51
N PRO A 124 17.02 1.56 31.61
CA PRO A 124 17.13 1.97 30.20
C PRO A 124 15.88 1.64 29.39
N GLU A 125 15.18 0.54 29.69
CA GLU A 125 13.98 0.11 28.96
C GLU A 125 12.85 1.14 29.06
N ALA A 126 12.62 1.71 30.26
CA ALA A 126 11.63 2.75 30.46
C ALA A 126 11.99 4.04 29.69
N ARG A 127 13.29 4.36 29.56
CA ARG A 127 13.74 5.46 28.69
C ARG A 127 13.50 5.16 27.23
N PHE A 128 13.77 3.93 26.79
CA PHE A 128 13.49 3.52 25.42
C PHE A 128 12.00 3.62 25.10
N GLY A 129 11.13 3.24 26.04
CA GLY A 129 9.69 3.47 25.95
C GLY A 129 9.30 4.93 25.74
N LEU A 130 9.85 5.85 26.55
CA LEU A 130 9.62 7.29 26.36
C LEU A 130 10.19 7.81 25.05
N ALA A 131 11.36 7.34 24.62
CA ALA A 131 11.96 7.74 23.35
C ALA A 131 11.11 7.28 22.15
N GLU A 132 10.56 6.07 22.19
CA GLU A 132 9.63 5.57 21.17
C GLU A 132 8.33 6.38 21.12
N ILE A 133 7.82 6.84 22.26
CA ILE A 133 6.69 7.76 22.32
C ILE A 133 7.02 9.10 21.64
N GLU A 134 8.22 9.65 21.86
CA GLU A 134 8.66 10.85 21.14
C GLU A 134 8.83 10.62 19.63
N VAL A 135 9.31 9.43 19.22
CA VAL A 135 9.33 9.03 17.81
C VAL A 135 7.92 8.99 17.23
N LEU A 136 6.95 8.39 17.92
CA LEU A 136 5.54 8.37 17.53
C LEU A 136 4.99 9.78 17.30
N HIS A 137 5.34 10.73 18.17
CA HIS A 137 4.99 12.14 18.05
C HIS A 137 5.77 12.90 16.96
N GLY A 138 6.70 12.24 16.25
CA GLY A 138 7.53 12.86 15.22
C GLY A 138 8.71 13.67 15.74
N LYS A 139 8.98 13.64 17.05
CA LYS A 139 9.99 14.47 17.71
C LYS A 139 11.32 13.72 17.78
N LEU A 140 11.94 13.50 16.62
CA LEU A 140 13.18 12.70 16.49
C LEU A 140 14.35 13.25 17.32
N TYR A 141 14.47 14.56 17.44
CA TYR A 141 15.51 15.19 18.29
C TYR A 141 15.28 14.92 19.78
N ALA A 142 14.03 15.02 20.25
CA ALA A 142 13.69 14.70 21.64
C ALA A 142 13.93 13.22 21.95
N ALA A 143 13.54 12.32 21.04
CA ALA A 143 13.86 10.90 21.14
C ALA A 143 15.37 10.63 21.22
N SER A 144 16.15 11.31 20.37
CA SER A 144 17.62 11.21 20.37
C SER A 144 18.22 11.63 21.70
N ASP A 145 17.73 12.71 22.31
CA ASP A 145 18.23 13.17 23.60
C ASP A 145 17.90 12.19 24.73
N ILE A 146 16.72 11.55 24.71
CA ILE A 146 16.37 10.50 25.67
C ILE A 146 17.28 9.27 25.51
N TYR A 147 17.56 8.83 24.28
CA TYR A 147 18.49 7.72 24.05
C TYR A 147 19.93 8.08 24.46
N LYS A 148 20.38 9.33 24.25
CA LYS A 148 21.69 9.81 24.75
C LYS A 148 21.77 9.77 26.27
N GLU A 149 20.69 10.11 26.98
CA GLU A 149 20.64 10.00 28.45
C GLU A 149 20.74 8.54 28.92
N ALA A 150 20.15 7.59 28.18
CA ALA A 150 20.35 6.17 28.45
C ALA A 150 21.82 5.77 28.23
N LEU A 151 22.44 6.21 27.13
CA LEU A 151 23.84 5.94 26.82
C LEU A 151 24.81 6.58 27.83
N LYS A 152 24.53 7.80 28.34
CA LYS A 152 25.37 8.43 29.39
C LYS A 152 25.45 7.59 30.65
N ARG A 153 24.39 6.86 30.99
CA ARG A 153 24.33 5.99 32.17
C ARG A 153 24.93 4.62 31.91
N GLN A 154 24.86 4.16 30.67
CA GLN A 154 25.38 2.88 30.20
C GLN A 154 26.12 3.11 28.87
N GLY A 155 27.40 3.49 28.96
CA GLY A 155 28.21 3.98 27.82
C GLY A 155 28.33 3.02 26.65
N GLU A 156 28.10 1.74 26.91
CA GLU A 156 28.22 0.65 25.95
C GLU A 156 26.86 -0.02 25.66
N ASN A 157 25.72 0.61 25.99
CA ASN A 157 24.43 -0.05 25.77
C ASN A 157 24.14 -0.22 24.27
N ARG A 158 24.17 -1.48 23.79
CA ARG A 158 23.90 -1.88 22.40
C ARG A 158 22.59 -1.30 21.87
N LYS A 159 21.49 -1.44 22.62
CA LYS A 159 20.15 -0.99 22.19
C LYS A 159 20.10 0.52 22.03
N ALA A 160 20.73 1.28 22.93
CA ALA A 160 20.84 2.73 22.85
C ALA A 160 21.67 3.17 21.64
N LEU A 161 22.83 2.54 21.39
CA LEU A 161 23.69 2.85 20.24
C LEU A 161 22.97 2.60 18.90
N LEU A 162 22.32 1.44 18.75
CA LEU A 162 21.57 1.12 17.54
C LEU A 162 20.35 2.03 17.35
N SER A 163 19.62 2.35 18.44
CA SER A 163 18.47 3.25 18.36
C SER A 163 18.88 4.67 17.99
N LEU A 164 19.99 5.16 18.55
CA LEU A 164 20.57 6.46 18.17
C LEU A 164 21.00 6.51 16.72
N ALA A 165 21.59 5.43 16.21
CA ALA A 165 21.96 5.34 14.80
C ALA A 165 20.74 5.48 13.88
N LEU A 166 19.68 4.70 14.14
CA LEU A 166 18.44 4.74 13.34
C LEU A 166 17.74 6.10 13.42
N VAL A 167 17.56 6.65 14.63
CA VAL A 167 16.86 7.93 14.83
C VAL A 167 17.68 9.09 14.24
N SER A 168 19.01 9.05 14.35
CA SER A 168 19.88 10.06 13.73
C SER A 168 19.83 10.00 12.21
N TYR A 169 19.78 8.79 11.63
CA TYR A 169 19.61 8.59 10.19
C TYR A 169 18.29 9.19 9.71
N GLU A 170 17.18 8.87 10.38
CA GLU A 170 15.84 9.37 10.03
C GLU A 170 15.72 10.88 10.21
N ALA A 171 16.43 11.46 11.19
CA ALA A 171 16.55 12.90 11.38
C ALA A 171 17.39 13.60 10.29
N GLY A 172 17.96 12.85 9.33
CA GLY A 172 18.81 13.36 8.25
C GLY A 172 20.29 13.52 8.61
N ASN A 173 20.71 13.12 9.81
CA ASN A 173 22.07 13.27 10.31
C ASN A 173 22.91 12.00 10.07
N LYS A 174 23.14 11.67 8.79
CA LYS A 174 23.88 10.46 8.37
C LYS A 174 25.26 10.30 9.04
N PRO A 175 26.11 11.34 9.14
CA PRO A 175 27.42 11.20 9.77
C PRO A 175 27.34 10.82 11.26
N ILE A 176 26.31 11.30 11.96
CA ILE A 176 26.08 10.97 13.38
C ILE A 176 25.60 9.51 13.49
N ALA A 177 24.75 9.06 12.57
CA ALA A 177 24.31 7.67 12.54
C ALA A 177 25.49 6.70 12.36
N GLU A 178 26.42 7.03 11.46
CA GLU A 178 27.64 6.25 11.22
C GLU A 178 28.56 6.18 12.45
N ASP A 179 28.72 7.29 13.19
CA ASP A 179 29.51 7.31 14.44
C ASP A 179 28.92 6.35 15.49
N TYR A 180 27.59 6.34 15.64
CA TYR A 180 26.92 5.43 16.57
C TYR A 180 27.02 3.95 16.14
N ILE A 181 26.93 3.67 14.84
CA ILE A 181 27.19 2.31 14.31
C ILE A 181 28.63 1.88 14.55
N LYS A 182 29.60 2.78 14.33
CA LYS A 182 31.01 2.48 14.58
C LYS A 182 31.25 2.12 16.04
N LYS A 183 30.68 2.88 16.97
CA LYS A 183 30.72 2.57 18.42
C LYS A 183 30.04 1.25 18.73
N ALA A 184 28.88 0.97 18.13
CA ALA A 184 28.19 -0.31 18.32
C ALA A 184 29.05 -1.49 17.85
N LEU A 185 29.74 -1.36 16.71
CA LEU A 185 30.66 -2.38 16.19
C LEU A 185 31.94 -2.52 17.03
N GLU A 186 32.42 -1.44 17.64
CA GLU A 186 33.58 -1.44 18.54
C GLU A 186 33.27 -2.19 19.85
N PHE A 187 32.13 -1.91 20.47
CA PHE A 187 31.75 -2.52 21.74
C PHE A 187 31.07 -3.89 21.60
N HIS A 188 30.35 -4.14 20.50
CA HIS A 188 29.49 -5.32 20.28
C HIS A 188 29.70 -5.97 18.91
N GLY A 189 30.96 -5.99 18.43
CA GLY A 189 31.32 -6.53 17.12
C GLY A 189 31.14 -8.04 16.96
N ASP A 190 30.88 -8.76 18.05
CA ASP A 190 30.52 -10.18 18.09
C ASP A 190 29.00 -10.41 18.01
N ASN A 191 28.20 -9.34 18.02
CA ASN A 191 26.75 -9.44 18.00
C ASN A 191 26.19 -9.40 16.56
N PRO A 192 25.46 -10.42 16.10
CA PRO A 192 24.94 -10.48 14.73
C PRO A 192 23.97 -9.33 14.42
N GLN A 193 23.16 -8.89 15.40
CA GLN A 193 22.19 -7.82 15.23
C GLN A 193 22.85 -6.47 14.94
N VAL A 194 24.05 -6.22 15.50
CA VAL A 194 24.81 -4.99 15.24
C VAL A 194 25.29 -4.94 13.79
N HIS A 195 25.80 -6.06 13.28
CA HIS A 195 26.17 -6.16 11.86
C HIS A 195 24.95 -6.04 10.94
N TYR A 196 23.80 -6.60 11.32
CA TYR A 196 22.55 -6.43 10.58
C TYR A 196 22.14 -4.96 10.45
N PHE A 197 22.09 -4.20 11.56
CA PHE A 197 21.72 -2.79 11.50
C PHE A 197 22.78 -1.90 10.85
N ALA A 198 24.07 -2.24 10.99
CA ALA A 198 25.14 -1.60 10.22
C ALA A 198 24.92 -1.80 8.71
N ALA A 199 24.63 -3.04 8.29
CA ALA A 199 24.32 -3.34 6.90
C ALA A 199 23.08 -2.61 6.40
N TYR A 200 22.02 -2.58 7.21
CA TYR A 200 20.77 -1.90 6.90
C TYR A 200 21.03 -0.43 6.58
N LEU A 201 21.75 0.30 7.45
CA LEU A 201 22.07 1.72 7.23
C LEU A 201 23.04 1.94 6.04
N SER A 202 23.99 1.03 5.80
CA SER A 202 24.83 1.07 4.59
C SER A 202 23.99 0.92 3.32
N ALA A 203 23.04 -0.04 3.30
CA ALA A 203 22.14 -0.25 2.17
C ALA A 203 21.25 0.98 1.92
N LEU A 204 20.70 1.61 2.98
CA LEU A 204 19.93 2.84 2.85
C LEU A 204 20.75 4.00 2.26
N SER A 205 22.04 4.02 2.54
CA SER A 205 23.00 5.01 2.04
C SER A 205 23.48 4.71 0.62
N GLY A 206 23.10 3.57 0.04
CA GLY A 206 23.50 3.12 -1.28
C GLY A 206 24.84 2.40 -1.34
N ASP A 207 25.51 2.18 -0.19
CA ASP A 207 26.75 1.40 -0.09
C ASP A 207 26.41 -0.09 0.04
N LEU A 208 26.09 -0.68 -1.12
CA LEU A 208 25.64 -2.07 -1.20
C LEU A 208 26.76 -3.07 -0.90
N GLU A 209 28.00 -2.75 -1.26
CA GLU A 209 29.17 -3.58 -0.96
C GLU A 209 29.46 -3.64 0.55
N ALA A 210 29.43 -2.51 1.26
CA ALA A 210 29.58 -2.52 2.70
C ALA A 210 28.42 -3.24 3.38
N ALA A 211 27.18 -3.06 2.88
CA ALA A 211 26.02 -3.76 3.38
C ALA A 211 26.18 -5.28 3.29
N GLU A 212 26.56 -5.79 2.12
CA GLU A 212 26.81 -7.22 1.90
C GLU A 212 27.90 -7.76 2.84
N GLY A 213 29.03 -7.06 2.98
CA GLY A 213 30.12 -7.48 3.86
C GLY A 213 29.69 -7.58 5.33
N ARG A 214 28.83 -6.67 5.78
CA ARG A 214 28.25 -6.69 7.13
C ARG A 214 27.21 -7.81 7.28
N LEU A 215 26.36 -8.07 6.29
CA LEU A 215 25.41 -9.18 6.32
C LEU A 215 26.11 -10.54 6.39
N ASN A 216 27.17 -10.72 5.60
CA ASN A 216 28.00 -11.93 5.68
C ASN A 216 28.62 -12.11 7.07
N SER A 217 29.01 -11.03 7.73
CA SER A 217 29.50 -11.08 9.12
C SER A 217 28.39 -11.46 10.10
N ALA A 218 27.18 -10.91 9.95
CA ALA A 218 26.01 -11.27 10.76
C ALA A 218 25.65 -12.77 10.61
N ILE A 219 25.63 -13.27 9.38
CA ILE A 219 25.32 -14.67 9.05
C ILE A 219 26.39 -15.62 9.58
N ARG A 220 27.68 -15.23 9.55
CA ARG A 220 28.76 -16.04 10.14
C ARG A 220 28.62 -16.17 11.67
N LEU A 221 28.13 -15.12 12.33
CA LEU A 221 27.91 -15.11 13.78
C LEU A 221 26.63 -15.87 14.18
N LYS A 222 25.57 -15.78 13.37
CA LYS A 222 24.31 -16.50 13.54
C LYS A 222 23.87 -17.11 12.19
N THR A 223 24.14 -18.40 12.00
CA THR A 223 23.94 -19.10 10.72
C THR A 223 22.47 -19.22 10.31
N ASP A 224 21.55 -19.15 11.26
CA ASP A 224 20.10 -19.22 11.09
C ASP A 224 19.42 -17.84 11.16
N TYR A 225 20.15 -16.76 10.89
CA TYR A 225 19.62 -15.39 10.95
C TYR A 225 18.81 -15.01 9.71
N ASP A 226 17.53 -15.39 9.67
CA ASP A 226 16.67 -15.17 8.49
C ASP A 226 16.57 -13.70 8.05
N ASP A 227 16.45 -12.74 8.99
CA ASP A 227 16.40 -11.31 8.64
C ASP A 227 17.65 -10.86 7.89
N ALA A 228 18.83 -11.37 8.26
CA ALA A 228 20.07 -11.06 7.55
C ALA A 228 20.08 -11.66 6.13
N TYR A 229 19.57 -12.88 5.95
CA TYR A 229 19.40 -13.45 4.61
C TYR A 229 18.35 -12.70 3.78
N ALA A 230 17.26 -12.24 4.39
CA ALA A 230 16.23 -11.45 3.73
C ALA A 230 16.81 -10.14 3.18
N LEU A 231 17.51 -9.38 4.04
CA LEU A 231 18.17 -8.15 3.65
C LEU A 231 19.29 -8.42 2.63
N LEU A 232 20.03 -9.52 2.76
CA LEU A 232 21.06 -9.91 1.78
C LEU A 232 20.45 -10.17 0.40
N ALA A 233 19.33 -10.87 0.32
CA ALA A 233 18.63 -11.09 -0.95
C ALA A 233 18.19 -9.76 -1.59
N SER A 234 17.67 -8.80 -0.81
CA SER A 234 17.32 -7.47 -1.31
C SER A 234 18.54 -6.64 -1.76
N VAL A 235 19.67 -6.76 -1.04
CA VAL A 235 20.94 -6.10 -1.42
C VAL A 235 21.50 -6.71 -2.72
N LEU A 236 21.55 -8.03 -2.83
CA LEU A 236 21.99 -8.75 -4.04
C LEU A 236 21.10 -8.41 -5.25
N TYR A 237 19.78 -8.30 -5.04
CA TYR A 237 18.85 -7.84 -6.07
C TYR A 237 19.20 -6.44 -6.56
N SER A 238 19.49 -5.52 -5.64
CA SER A 238 19.86 -4.13 -5.95
C SER A 238 21.22 -4.04 -6.67
N GLN A 239 22.15 -4.94 -6.35
CA GLN A 239 23.40 -5.14 -7.09
C GLN A 239 23.22 -5.83 -8.45
N LYS A 240 21.98 -6.21 -8.83
CA LYS A 240 21.62 -6.93 -10.06
C LYS A 240 22.15 -8.37 -10.13
N ARG A 241 22.50 -8.97 -9.00
CA ARG A 241 22.95 -10.36 -8.85
C ARG A 241 21.74 -11.28 -8.66
N TYR A 242 20.94 -11.40 -9.72
CA TYR A 242 19.63 -12.05 -9.68
C TYR A 242 19.72 -13.57 -9.44
N GLU A 243 20.71 -14.25 -10.00
CA GLU A 243 20.94 -15.68 -9.76
C GLU A 243 21.20 -15.98 -8.29
N GLU A 244 22.05 -15.18 -7.64
CA GLU A 244 22.38 -15.34 -6.22
C GLU A 244 21.17 -14.98 -5.34
N THR A 245 20.40 -13.96 -5.73
CA THR A 245 19.13 -13.62 -5.08
C THR A 245 18.17 -14.82 -5.09
N ILE A 246 18.06 -15.53 -6.22
CA ILE A 246 17.25 -16.75 -6.34
C ILE A 246 17.78 -17.86 -5.42
N GLN A 247 19.10 -18.08 -5.38
CA GLN A 247 19.71 -19.10 -4.52
C GLN A 247 19.40 -18.85 -3.03
N ILE A 248 19.60 -17.62 -2.56
CA ILE A 248 19.28 -17.25 -1.17
C ILE A 248 17.78 -17.38 -0.91
N SER A 249 16.94 -16.95 -1.86
CA SER A 249 15.48 -17.07 -1.74
C SER A 249 15.04 -18.55 -1.65
N ASP A 250 15.59 -19.43 -2.49
CA ASP A 250 15.30 -20.85 -2.48
C ASP A 250 15.75 -21.55 -1.20
N MET A 251 16.93 -21.19 -0.70
CA MET A 251 17.39 -21.64 0.62
C MET A 251 16.40 -21.23 1.72
N ARG A 252 15.99 -19.94 1.76
CA ARG A 252 15.01 -19.45 2.74
C ARG A 252 13.66 -20.15 2.61
N ILE A 253 13.17 -20.40 1.39
CA ILE A 253 11.93 -21.13 1.13
C ILE A 253 12.02 -22.59 1.60
N SER A 254 13.16 -23.25 1.37
CA SER A 254 13.36 -24.65 1.78
C SER A 254 13.33 -24.84 3.30
N GLN A 255 13.81 -23.85 4.05
CA GLN A 255 13.74 -23.84 5.51
C GLN A 255 12.33 -23.56 6.01
N LYS A 256 11.66 -22.56 5.44
CA LYS A 256 10.29 -22.18 5.81
C LYS A 256 9.52 -21.71 4.58
N ARG A 257 8.66 -22.59 4.07
CA ARG A 257 7.85 -22.33 2.86
C ARG A 257 6.89 -21.15 3.01
N SER A 258 6.54 -20.78 4.24
CA SER A 258 5.62 -19.67 4.51
C SER A 258 6.22 -18.26 4.38
N ARG A 259 7.50 -18.12 4.03
CA ARG A 259 8.18 -16.83 3.81
C ARG A 259 7.80 -16.21 2.46
N ALA A 260 6.74 -15.40 2.45
CA ALA A 260 6.21 -14.79 1.22
C ALA A 260 7.18 -13.79 0.56
N ASP A 261 7.96 -13.07 1.34
CA ASP A 261 9.01 -12.15 0.90
C ASP A 261 10.09 -12.85 0.04
N ALA A 262 10.48 -14.08 0.41
CA ALA A 262 11.41 -14.88 -0.39
C ALA A 262 10.81 -15.29 -1.75
N TRP A 263 9.53 -15.65 -1.79
CA TRP A 263 8.83 -15.92 -3.06
C TRP A 263 8.74 -14.67 -3.94
N TYR A 264 8.57 -13.49 -3.34
CA TYR A 264 8.53 -12.21 -4.04
C TYR A 264 9.86 -11.88 -4.73
N LEU A 265 10.96 -11.93 -3.97
CA LEU A 265 12.30 -11.66 -4.50
C LEU A 265 12.72 -12.68 -5.56
N LYS A 266 12.39 -13.96 -5.38
CA LYS A 266 12.60 -14.99 -6.41
C LYS A 266 11.85 -14.64 -7.69
N THR A 267 10.57 -14.28 -7.57
CA THR A 267 9.72 -13.90 -8.71
C THR A 267 10.33 -12.72 -9.46
N LEU A 268 10.67 -11.64 -8.76
CA LEU A 268 11.29 -10.46 -9.37
C LEU A 268 12.60 -10.79 -10.08
N SER A 269 13.46 -11.58 -9.45
CA SER A 269 14.75 -11.97 -10.01
C SER A 269 14.58 -12.81 -11.28
N LEU A 270 13.63 -13.75 -11.29
CA LEU A 270 13.29 -14.53 -12.48
C LEU A 270 12.78 -13.65 -13.63
N LEU A 271 11.98 -12.61 -13.33
CA LEU A 271 11.55 -11.64 -14.35
C LEU A 271 12.74 -10.86 -14.93
N LYS A 272 13.70 -10.45 -14.11
CA LYS A 272 14.90 -9.75 -14.59
C LYS A 272 15.80 -10.64 -15.44
N LEU A 273 15.75 -11.95 -15.24
CA LEU A 273 16.43 -12.96 -16.08
C LEU A 273 15.59 -13.41 -17.29
N ASN A 274 14.46 -12.75 -17.58
CA ASN A 274 13.53 -13.11 -18.65
C ASN A 274 12.96 -14.54 -18.56
N LYS A 275 12.94 -15.13 -17.35
CA LYS A 275 12.35 -16.45 -17.06
C LYS A 275 10.88 -16.32 -16.66
N THR A 276 10.09 -15.71 -17.52
CA THR A 276 8.71 -15.27 -17.22
C THR A 276 7.79 -16.41 -16.77
N GLY A 277 7.87 -17.59 -17.39
CA GLY A 277 7.04 -18.75 -17.01
C GLY A 277 7.33 -19.27 -15.59
N GLU A 278 8.61 -19.34 -15.22
CA GLU A 278 9.04 -19.72 -13.87
C GLU A 278 8.62 -18.65 -12.85
N ALA A 279 8.77 -17.37 -13.20
CA ALA A 279 8.36 -16.26 -12.36
C ALA A 279 6.86 -16.30 -12.02
N MET A 280 5.99 -16.50 -13.03
CA MET A 280 4.55 -16.61 -12.81
C MET A 280 4.18 -17.80 -11.91
N THR A 281 4.87 -18.93 -12.08
CA THR A 281 4.69 -20.10 -11.21
C THR A 281 5.11 -19.81 -9.77
N SER A 282 6.27 -19.18 -9.59
CA SER A 282 6.80 -18.76 -8.27
C SER A 282 5.84 -17.82 -7.56
N ALA A 283 5.34 -16.79 -8.25
CA ALA A 283 4.38 -15.83 -7.70
C ALA A 283 3.07 -16.52 -7.30
N LYS A 284 2.56 -17.42 -8.15
CA LYS A 284 1.34 -18.19 -7.84
C LYS A 284 1.48 -19.02 -6.56
N VAL A 285 2.65 -19.66 -6.36
CA VAL A 285 2.92 -20.39 -5.11
C VAL A 285 3.02 -19.42 -3.94
N GLY A 286 3.72 -18.30 -4.08
CA GLY A 286 3.78 -17.26 -3.04
C GLY A 286 2.39 -16.75 -2.62
N LEU A 287 1.51 -16.48 -3.57
CA LEU A 287 0.13 -16.04 -3.31
C LEU A 287 -0.77 -17.14 -2.72
N SER A 288 -0.44 -18.42 -2.91
CA SER A 288 -1.14 -19.50 -2.20
C SER A 288 -0.79 -19.59 -0.72
N ILE A 289 0.37 -19.03 -0.34
CA ILE A 289 0.84 -18.92 1.05
C ILE A 289 0.31 -17.65 1.71
N GLU A 290 0.43 -16.51 1.01
CA GLU A 290 -0.07 -15.22 1.48
C GLU A 290 -1.06 -14.63 0.46
N PRO A 291 -2.34 -15.03 0.51
CA PRO A 291 -3.37 -14.54 -0.40
C PRO A 291 -3.73 -13.07 -0.22
N GLU A 292 -3.15 -12.35 0.73
CA GLU A 292 -3.42 -10.92 0.94
C GLU A 292 -2.30 -10.03 0.39
N ASN A 293 -1.23 -10.60 -0.18
CA ASN A 293 -0.11 -9.83 -0.73
C ASN A 293 -0.50 -9.16 -2.08
N GLU A 294 -1.08 -7.97 -1.99
CA GLU A 294 -1.57 -7.22 -3.14
C GLU A 294 -0.46 -6.84 -4.13
N ILE A 295 0.74 -6.51 -3.63
CA ILE A 295 1.89 -6.10 -4.47
C ILE A 295 2.37 -7.28 -5.33
N MET A 296 2.56 -8.46 -4.73
CA MET A 296 2.91 -9.67 -5.47
C MET A 296 1.81 -10.07 -6.47
N ARG A 297 0.54 -9.91 -6.09
CA ARG A 297 -0.60 -10.17 -7.00
C ARG A 297 -0.57 -9.25 -8.21
N THR A 298 -0.44 -7.94 -7.99
CA THR A 298 -0.34 -6.98 -9.10
C THR A 298 0.86 -7.31 -9.98
N LEU A 299 2.02 -7.66 -9.41
CA LEU A 299 3.18 -8.10 -10.20
C LEU A 299 2.85 -9.30 -11.09
N LEU A 300 2.20 -10.33 -10.55
CA LEU A 300 1.79 -11.53 -11.31
C LEU A 300 0.80 -11.19 -12.42
N GLU A 301 -0.23 -10.43 -12.10
CA GLU A 301 -1.27 -10.04 -13.05
C GLU A 301 -0.73 -9.19 -14.20
N GLU A 302 0.06 -8.16 -13.90
CA GLU A 302 0.65 -7.30 -14.92
C GLU A 302 1.64 -8.10 -15.79
N THR A 303 2.41 -9.02 -15.19
CA THR A 303 3.25 -9.94 -15.95
C THR A 303 2.43 -10.81 -16.91
N ALA A 304 1.32 -11.38 -16.44
CA ALA A 304 0.44 -12.22 -17.26
C ALA A 304 -0.24 -11.40 -18.37
N ILE A 305 -0.68 -10.17 -18.08
CA ILE A 305 -1.29 -9.26 -19.07
C ILE A 305 -0.30 -8.92 -20.19
N GLN A 306 0.97 -8.70 -19.84
CA GLN A 306 2.01 -8.32 -20.81
C GLN A 306 2.50 -9.49 -21.67
N ASN A 307 2.45 -10.72 -21.16
CA ASN A 307 3.12 -11.86 -21.80
C ASN A 307 2.16 -12.95 -22.32
N LEU A 308 0.87 -12.91 -21.97
CA LEU A 308 -0.11 -13.93 -22.36
C LEU A 308 -1.28 -13.32 -23.14
N ASN A 309 -1.80 -14.09 -24.09
CA ASN A 309 -2.97 -13.73 -24.89
C ASN A 309 -4.22 -13.55 -24.03
N PHE A 310 -5.20 -12.77 -24.50
CA PHE A 310 -6.42 -12.47 -23.73
C PHE A 310 -7.25 -13.71 -23.36
N GLU A 311 -7.20 -14.77 -24.17
CA GLU A 311 -7.95 -16.02 -23.99
C GLU A 311 -7.25 -17.02 -23.06
N ASP A 312 -6.04 -16.70 -22.58
CA ASP A 312 -5.21 -17.64 -21.84
C ASP A 312 -5.90 -18.12 -20.54
N LYS A 313 -5.83 -19.45 -20.29
CA LYS A 313 -6.47 -20.09 -19.14
C LYS A 313 -5.89 -19.58 -17.82
N PHE A 314 -4.60 -19.25 -17.78
CA PHE A 314 -3.94 -18.70 -16.60
C PHE A 314 -4.52 -17.32 -16.25
N ARG A 315 -4.72 -16.44 -17.24
CA ARG A 315 -5.39 -15.15 -17.02
C ARG A 315 -6.81 -15.32 -16.48
N LYS A 316 -7.58 -16.27 -17.04
CA LYS A 316 -8.91 -16.62 -16.53
C LYS A 316 -8.87 -17.15 -15.10
N GLU A 317 -7.82 -17.85 -14.69
CA GLU A 317 -7.65 -18.31 -13.32
C GLU A 317 -7.37 -17.12 -12.37
N LEU A 318 -6.45 -16.23 -12.75
CA LEU A 318 -6.10 -15.06 -11.96
C LEU A 318 -7.29 -14.11 -11.75
N SER A 319 -8.12 -13.90 -12.78
CA SER A 319 -9.27 -12.98 -12.69
C SER A 319 -10.31 -13.40 -11.64
N LYS A 320 -10.36 -14.69 -11.26
CA LYS A 320 -11.35 -15.20 -10.30
C LYS A 320 -11.24 -14.55 -8.93
N TYR A 321 -10.03 -14.26 -8.47
CA TYR A 321 -9.81 -13.58 -7.19
C TYR A 321 -10.60 -12.27 -7.11
N HIS A 322 -10.47 -11.46 -8.15
CA HIS A 322 -11.16 -10.18 -8.28
C HIS A 322 -12.66 -10.36 -8.54
N ALA A 323 -13.07 -11.35 -9.35
CA ALA A 323 -14.50 -11.64 -9.58
C ALA A 323 -15.24 -11.99 -8.28
N GLU A 324 -14.67 -12.86 -7.46
CA GLU A 324 -15.24 -13.30 -6.18
C GLU A 324 -15.30 -12.16 -5.16
N ARG A 325 -14.24 -11.36 -5.05
CA ARG A 325 -14.22 -10.16 -4.20
C ARG A 325 -15.23 -9.12 -4.66
N GLY A 326 -15.32 -8.87 -5.97
CA GLY A 326 -16.30 -7.96 -6.56
C GLY A 326 -17.73 -8.36 -6.20
N LEU A 327 -18.06 -9.65 -6.29
CA LEU A 327 -19.34 -10.20 -5.86
C LEU A 327 -19.57 -10.02 -4.35
N GLY A 328 -18.55 -10.28 -3.53
CA GLY A 328 -18.59 -10.08 -2.08
C GLY A 328 -18.91 -8.62 -1.69
N PHE A 329 -18.22 -7.67 -2.30
CA PHE A 329 -18.47 -6.24 -2.08
C PHE A 329 -19.84 -5.79 -2.60
N ALA A 330 -20.26 -6.29 -3.78
CA ALA A 330 -21.57 -5.98 -4.34
C ALA A 330 -22.71 -6.44 -3.40
N LYS A 331 -22.59 -7.64 -2.82
CA LYS A 331 -23.55 -8.16 -1.82
C LYS A 331 -23.62 -7.31 -0.54
N ARG A 332 -22.55 -6.60 -0.20
CA ARG A 332 -22.46 -5.69 0.96
C ARG A 332 -22.79 -4.23 0.60
N ASN A 333 -23.29 -3.97 -0.61
CA ASN A 333 -23.54 -2.62 -1.15
C ASN A 333 -22.30 -1.71 -1.16
N MET A 334 -21.09 -2.29 -1.21
CA MET A 334 -19.83 -1.55 -1.33
C MET A 334 -19.51 -1.32 -2.81
N THR A 335 -20.27 -0.43 -3.44
CA THR A 335 -20.28 -0.23 -4.91
C THR A 335 -18.91 0.15 -5.48
N GLU A 336 -18.20 1.06 -4.83
CA GLU A 336 -16.90 1.54 -5.29
C GLU A 336 -15.83 0.44 -5.27
N GLN A 337 -15.82 -0.38 -4.22
CA GLN A 337 -14.96 -1.55 -4.11
C GLN A 337 -15.34 -2.60 -5.17
N ALA A 338 -16.62 -2.89 -5.33
CA ALA A 338 -17.09 -3.85 -6.33
C ALA A 338 -16.70 -3.44 -7.76
N LEU A 339 -16.87 -2.16 -8.12
CA LEU A 339 -16.44 -1.63 -9.42
C LEU A 339 -14.95 -1.79 -9.65
N TYR A 340 -14.13 -1.49 -8.64
CA TYR A 340 -12.68 -1.68 -8.72
C TYR A 340 -12.31 -3.14 -8.98
N GLU A 341 -12.86 -4.06 -8.19
CA GLU A 341 -12.59 -5.49 -8.33
C GLU A 341 -13.05 -6.02 -9.70
N TYR A 342 -14.25 -5.69 -10.16
CA TYR A 342 -14.70 -6.12 -11.49
C TYR A 342 -13.87 -5.52 -12.62
N ARG A 343 -13.43 -4.26 -12.52
CA ARG A 343 -12.50 -3.67 -13.49
C ARG A 343 -11.18 -4.43 -13.54
N ARG A 344 -10.62 -4.80 -12.39
CA ARG A 344 -9.41 -5.62 -12.33
C ARG A 344 -9.63 -7.02 -12.90
N ALA A 345 -10.74 -7.68 -12.57
CA ALA A 345 -11.09 -8.97 -13.16
C ALA A 345 -11.14 -8.90 -14.70
N LEU A 346 -11.77 -7.85 -15.26
CA LEU A 346 -11.91 -7.65 -16.71
C LEU A 346 -10.61 -7.17 -17.37
N LYS A 347 -9.74 -6.47 -16.66
CA LYS A 347 -8.39 -6.12 -17.13
C LYS A 347 -7.55 -7.39 -17.29
N VAL A 348 -7.60 -8.26 -16.28
CA VAL A 348 -6.87 -9.52 -16.27
C VAL A 348 -7.47 -10.48 -17.31
N TYR A 349 -8.79 -10.66 -17.37
CA TYR A 349 -9.46 -11.52 -18.33
C TYR A 349 -10.73 -10.85 -18.91
N PRO A 350 -10.65 -10.20 -20.09
CA PRO A 350 -11.75 -9.42 -20.64
C PRO A 350 -13.02 -10.21 -21.00
N TYR A 351 -12.89 -11.52 -21.17
CA TYR A 351 -13.99 -12.41 -21.58
C TYR A 351 -14.78 -13.01 -20.40
N ASP A 352 -14.56 -12.52 -19.17
CA ASP A 352 -15.40 -12.88 -18.02
C ASP A 352 -16.79 -12.26 -18.14
N VAL A 353 -17.74 -13.05 -18.68
CA VAL A 353 -19.13 -12.62 -18.90
C VAL A 353 -19.83 -12.29 -17.58
N GLU A 354 -19.60 -13.07 -16.52
CA GLU A 354 -20.28 -12.87 -15.23
C GLU A 354 -19.82 -11.57 -14.57
N SER A 355 -18.51 -11.34 -14.51
CA SER A 355 -17.95 -10.09 -13.98
C SER A 355 -18.36 -8.88 -14.83
N ARG A 356 -18.42 -9.02 -16.16
CA ARG A 356 -18.84 -7.94 -17.06
C ARG A 356 -20.32 -7.60 -16.90
N GLU A 357 -21.18 -8.60 -16.76
CA GLU A 357 -22.60 -8.36 -16.50
C GLU A 357 -22.80 -7.68 -15.14
N ALA A 358 -22.12 -8.15 -14.09
CA ALA A 358 -22.20 -7.52 -12.76
C ALA A 358 -21.69 -6.07 -12.77
N TYR A 359 -20.57 -5.80 -13.45
CA TYR A 359 -20.05 -4.46 -13.68
C TYR A 359 -21.06 -3.57 -14.39
N ALA A 360 -21.64 -4.06 -15.49
CA ALA A 360 -22.64 -3.31 -16.26
C ALA A 360 -23.89 -2.99 -15.43
N GLN A 361 -24.37 -3.94 -14.62
CA GLN A 361 -25.53 -3.70 -13.74
C GLN A 361 -25.25 -2.61 -12.69
N ILE A 362 -24.00 -2.49 -12.22
CA ILE A 362 -23.63 -1.37 -11.35
C ILE A 362 -23.69 -0.05 -12.12
N LEU A 363 -23.12 0.01 -13.33
CA LEU A 363 -23.16 1.21 -14.18
C LEU A 363 -24.61 1.67 -14.42
N LEU A 364 -25.50 0.74 -14.77
CA LEU A 364 -26.91 1.05 -14.99
C LEU A 364 -27.57 1.63 -13.73
N ARG A 365 -27.31 1.06 -12.54
CA ARG A 365 -27.83 1.59 -11.26
C ARG A 365 -27.28 2.97 -10.92
N GLN A 366 -26.08 3.30 -11.37
CA GLN A 366 -25.50 4.64 -11.22
C GLN A 366 -26.02 5.64 -12.26
N GLY A 367 -26.93 5.21 -13.16
CA GLY A 367 -27.53 6.07 -14.17
C GLY A 367 -26.71 6.18 -15.46
N TYR A 368 -25.92 5.14 -15.78
CA TYR A 368 -25.08 5.07 -16.98
C TYR A 368 -25.58 4.01 -18.00
N PRO A 369 -26.74 4.23 -18.67
CA PRO A 369 -27.29 3.31 -19.67
C PRO A 369 -26.45 3.11 -20.96
N GLU A 370 -25.68 4.09 -21.41
CA GLU A 370 -24.79 4.04 -22.58
C GLU A 370 -23.61 3.11 -22.28
N ARG A 371 -22.88 3.36 -21.19
CA ARG A 371 -21.79 2.46 -20.75
C ARG A 371 -22.30 1.06 -20.41
N TYR A 372 -23.53 0.94 -19.88
CA TYR A 372 -24.19 -0.35 -19.70
C TYR A 372 -24.39 -1.08 -21.04
N LEU A 373 -24.94 -0.38 -22.05
CA LEU A 373 -25.19 -0.94 -23.37
C LEU A 373 -23.88 -1.40 -24.02
N GLU A 374 -22.80 -0.63 -23.93
CA GLU A 374 -21.47 -1.03 -24.43
C GLU A 374 -21.02 -2.38 -23.86
N GLN A 375 -21.22 -2.59 -22.56
CA GLN A 375 -20.88 -3.87 -21.93
C GLN A 375 -21.77 -5.00 -22.44
N MET A 376 -23.08 -4.76 -22.61
CA MET A 376 -24.02 -5.78 -23.11
C MET A 376 -23.74 -6.15 -24.56
N VAL A 377 -23.43 -5.17 -25.42
CA VAL A 377 -23.02 -5.41 -26.81
C VAL A 377 -21.75 -6.25 -26.84
N PHE A 378 -20.76 -5.96 -26.00
CA PHE A 378 -19.56 -6.79 -25.90
C PHE A 378 -19.92 -8.24 -25.50
N ILE A 379 -20.76 -8.44 -24.48
CA ILE A 379 -21.21 -9.80 -24.10
C ILE A 379 -21.94 -10.49 -25.26
N GLN A 380 -22.77 -9.78 -26.01
CA GLN A 380 -23.50 -10.32 -27.17
C GLN A 380 -22.54 -10.85 -28.25
N THR A 381 -21.38 -10.23 -28.44
CA THR A 381 -20.35 -10.73 -29.38
C THR A 381 -19.75 -12.07 -28.95
N ILE A 382 -19.69 -12.33 -27.64
CA ILE A 382 -19.16 -13.57 -27.05
C ILE A 382 -20.24 -14.64 -26.99
N VAL A 383 -21.42 -14.31 -26.46
CA VAL A 383 -22.52 -15.25 -26.18
C VAL A 383 -23.77 -14.86 -26.98
N LYS A 384 -23.77 -15.22 -28.26
CA LYS A 384 -24.83 -14.84 -29.22
C LYS A 384 -26.24 -15.32 -28.84
N SER A 385 -26.35 -16.46 -28.16
CA SER A 385 -27.63 -17.10 -27.80
C SER A 385 -28.22 -16.62 -26.46
N ASN A 386 -27.59 -15.67 -25.77
CA ASN A 386 -28.09 -15.20 -24.48
C ASN A 386 -29.29 -14.26 -24.67
N LYS A 387 -30.51 -14.80 -24.48
CA LYS A 387 -31.76 -14.04 -24.62
C LYS A 387 -31.79 -12.78 -23.75
N ARG A 388 -31.37 -12.85 -22.49
CA ARG A 388 -31.40 -11.71 -21.57
C ARG A 388 -30.52 -10.56 -22.06
N VAL A 389 -29.34 -10.88 -22.58
CA VAL A 389 -28.41 -9.88 -23.15
C VAL A 389 -28.98 -9.31 -24.45
N ASN A 390 -29.53 -10.16 -25.33
CA ASN A 390 -30.14 -9.71 -26.58
C ASN A 390 -31.32 -8.76 -26.33
N ASP A 391 -32.21 -9.11 -25.41
CA ASP A 391 -33.36 -8.28 -25.01
C ASP A 391 -32.86 -6.94 -24.43
N ALA A 392 -31.83 -6.97 -23.56
CA ALA A 392 -31.23 -5.76 -23.00
C ALA A 392 -30.61 -4.86 -24.08
N VAL A 393 -29.83 -5.42 -25.01
CA VAL A 393 -29.24 -4.67 -26.13
C VAL A 393 -30.36 -4.02 -26.95
N GLU A 394 -31.42 -4.75 -27.29
CA GLU A 394 -32.54 -4.20 -28.06
C GLU A 394 -33.24 -3.05 -27.34
N ILE A 395 -33.57 -3.24 -26.05
CA ILE A 395 -34.28 -2.24 -25.24
C ILE A 395 -33.46 -0.95 -25.12
N TYR A 396 -32.19 -1.06 -24.72
CA TYR A 396 -31.36 0.11 -24.48
C TYR A 396 -30.89 0.78 -25.78
N SER A 397 -30.67 0.02 -26.86
CA SER A 397 -30.43 0.61 -28.18
C SER A 397 -31.60 1.47 -28.63
N LYS A 398 -32.84 1.00 -28.43
CA LYS A 398 -34.06 1.78 -28.75
C LYS A 398 -34.21 3.00 -27.84
N HIS A 399 -33.97 2.84 -26.54
CA HIS A 399 -34.05 3.94 -25.57
C HIS A 399 -33.06 5.07 -25.91
N LEU A 400 -31.84 4.71 -26.32
CA LEU A 400 -30.77 5.66 -26.65
C LEU A 400 -30.87 6.27 -28.07
N LEU A 401 -31.88 5.92 -28.88
CA LEU A 401 -32.15 6.63 -30.15
C LEU A 401 -32.44 8.13 -29.94
N SER A 402 -32.89 8.51 -28.74
CA SER A 402 -33.15 9.90 -28.35
C SER A 402 -32.00 10.57 -27.60
N SER A 403 -30.83 9.92 -27.51
CA SER A 403 -29.64 10.46 -26.85
C SER A 403 -29.09 11.69 -27.58
N LEU A 404 -28.29 12.48 -26.86
CA LEU A 404 -27.53 13.59 -27.41
C LEU A 404 -26.54 13.12 -28.48
N GLN A 405 -25.96 11.93 -28.32
CA GLN A 405 -25.07 11.33 -29.33
C GLN A 405 -25.80 11.16 -30.66
N THR A 406 -27.02 10.61 -30.64
CA THR A 406 -27.82 10.43 -31.85
C THR A 406 -28.29 11.76 -32.42
N LYS A 407 -28.80 12.68 -31.57
CA LYS A 407 -29.26 14.02 -31.99
C LYS A 407 -28.14 14.81 -32.70
N TRP A 408 -26.94 14.80 -32.11
CA TRP A 408 -25.79 15.57 -32.59
C TRP A 408 -24.88 14.80 -33.55
N LYS A 409 -25.22 13.54 -33.86
CA LYS A 409 -24.44 12.62 -34.72
C LYS A 409 -22.99 12.47 -34.24
N ILE A 410 -22.82 12.33 -32.93
CA ILE A 410 -21.52 12.13 -32.28
C ILE A 410 -21.28 10.65 -32.14
N ASP A 411 -20.20 10.16 -32.73
CA ASP A 411 -19.72 8.80 -32.53
C ASP A 411 -18.88 8.74 -31.23
N PRO A 412 -19.31 7.98 -30.21
CA PRO A 412 -18.57 7.86 -28.96
C PRO A 412 -17.13 7.39 -29.13
N LEU A 413 -16.83 6.61 -30.18
CA LEU A 413 -15.48 6.09 -30.44
C LEU A 413 -14.46 7.20 -30.73
N TYR A 414 -14.91 8.34 -31.27
CA TYR A 414 -14.07 9.47 -31.62
C TYR A 414 -14.19 10.65 -30.65
N LEU A 415 -14.87 10.46 -29.52
CA LEU A 415 -15.01 11.48 -28.48
C LEU A 415 -13.74 11.54 -27.62
N ASP A 416 -12.80 12.40 -27.99
CA ASP A 416 -11.59 12.66 -27.21
C ASP A 416 -11.87 13.64 -26.06
N LYS A 417 -12.15 13.09 -24.87
CA LYS A 417 -12.38 13.86 -23.63
C LYS A 417 -11.09 14.19 -22.86
N ALA A 418 -9.94 13.71 -23.31
CA ALA A 418 -8.70 13.78 -22.53
C ALA A 418 -8.04 15.15 -22.67
N HIS A 419 -8.54 16.14 -21.91
CA HIS A 419 -8.07 17.52 -21.97
C HIS A 419 -6.93 17.86 -21.01
N ILE A 420 -6.60 16.95 -20.09
CA ILE A 420 -5.44 17.09 -19.19
C ILE A 420 -4.55 15.86 -19.34
N SER A 421 -3.26 16.10 -19.57
CA SER A 421 -2.25 15.07 -19.73
C SER A 421 -1.30 15.01 -18.53
N ILE A 422 -1.03 13.81 -18.04
CA ILE A 422 -0.18 13.57 -16.87
C ILE A 422 0.84 12.46 -17.17
N GLY A 423 2.11 12.80 -17.12
CA GLY A 423 3.21 11.84 -17.11
C GLY A 423 3.43 11.30 -15.69
N LEU A 424 3.24 10.00 -15.46
CA LEU A 424 3.48 9.36 -14.17
C LEU A 424 4.83 8.65 -14.13
N PHE A 425 5.61 9.00 -13.12
CA PHE A 425 6.93 8.48 -12.81
C PHE A 425 6.93 7.89 -11.40
N TYR A 426 7.99 7.16 -11.08
CA TYR A 426 8.24 6.70 -9.72
C TYR A 426 9.70 6.97 -9.35
N GLU A 427 9.93 7.11 -8.06
CA GLU A 427 11.25 7.19 -7.45
C GLU A 427 11.41 5.97 -6.52
N LEU A 428 12.56 5.30 -6.56
CA LEU A 428 12.84 4.20 -5.63
C LEU A 428 13.24 4.79 -4.29
N GLU A 429 12.57 4.39 -3.22
CA GLU A 429 13.03 4.68 -1.88
C GLU A 429 14.00 3.57 -1.43
N SER A 430 15.23 3.93 -1.09
CA SER A 430 16.21 2.96 -0.58
C SER A 430 15.78 2.29 0.73
N THR A 431 14.76 2.86 1.40
CA THR A 431 14.12 2.34 2.62
C THR A 431 13.13 1.21 2.38
N ASN A 432 12.68 0.98 1.15
CA ASN A 432 11.74 -0.10 0.88
C ASN A 432 12.45 -1.45 0.70
N VAL A 433 12.70 -2.10 1.83
CA VAL A 433 13.38 -3.41 1.88
C VAL A 433 12.38 -4.57 1.80
N LEU A 434 11.10 -4.35 2.13
CA LEU A 434 10.07 -5.40 2.19
C LEU A 434 9.69 -5.89 0.79
N HIS A 435 9.35 -4.96 -0.11
CA HIS A 435 9.03 -5.29 -1.49
C HIS A 435 9.84 -4.38 -2.42
N PRO A 436 11.05 -4.80 -2.84
CA PRO A 436 11.79 -4.08 -3.86
C PRO A 436 10.94 -3.84 -5.11
N GLU A 437 11.05 -2.64 -5.68
CA GLU A 437 10.25 -2.14 -6.81
C GLU A 437 8.73 -1.98 -6.56
N ALA A 438 8.25 -1.95 -5.32
CA ALA A 438 6.84 -1.67 -5.03
C ALA A 438 6.36 -0.33 -5.61
N GLU A 439 7.23 0.68 -5.70
CA GLU A 439 6.93 1.99 -6.28
C GLU A 439 6.61 1.88 -7.77
N ARG A 440 7.32 1.02 -8.51
CA ARG A 440 7.03 0.73 -9.93
C ARG A 440 5.65 0.09 -10.06
N ILE A 441 5.36 -0.90 -9.22
CA ILE A 441 4.06 -1.60 -9.21
C ILE A 441 2.93 -0.62 -8.85
N THR A 442 3.15 0.25 -7.87
CA THR A 442 2.24 1.33 -7.48
C THR A 442 1.96 2.27 -8.63
N GLN A 443 3.00 2.66 -9.37
CA GLN A 443 2.87 3.57 -10.51
C GLN A 443 2.07 2.95 -11.65
N ILE A 444 2.31 1.67 -11.97
CA ILE A 444 1.51 0.93 -12.95
C ILE A 444 0.04 0.86 -12.50
N MET A 445 -0.19 0.51 -11.23
CA MET A 445 -1.52 0.40 -10.66
C MET A 445 -2.27 1.74 -10.63
N ALA A 446 -1.57 2.82 -10.26
CA ALA A 446 -2.12 4.17 -10.28
C ALA A 446 -2.49 4.58 -11.70
N ALA A 447 -1.61 4.33 -12.69
CA ALA A 447 -1.89 4.63 -14.09
C ALA A 447 -3.11 3.88 -14.62
N ASP A 448 -3.25 2.58 -14.28
CA ASP A 448 -4.44 1.79 -14.61
C ASP A 448 -5.71 2.40 -14.01
N ILE A 449 -5.70 2.71 -12.71
CA ILE A 449 -6.86 3.32 -12.03
C ILE A 449 -7.19 4.70 -12.62
N PHE A 450 -6.20 5.56 -12.85
CA PHE A 450 -6.42 6.89 -13.43
C PHE A 450 -6.97 6.82 -14.86
N SER A 451 -6.58 5.82 -15.65
CA SER A 451 -7.07 5.66 -17.03
C SER A 451 -8.59 5.43 -17.13
N HIS A 452 -9.26 5.09 -16.03
CA HIS A 452 -10.72 5.00 -15.98
C HIS A 452 -11.42 6.35 -15.95
N ASN A 453 -10.69 7.45 -15.75
CA ASN A 453 -11.21 8.81 -15.88
C ASN A 453 -10.92 9.31 -17.30
N PRO A 454 -11.94 9.37 -18.20
CA PRO A 454 -11.74 9.72 -19.60
C PRO A 454 -11.27 11.16 -19.81
N ARG A 455 -11.36 12.02 -18.77
CA ARG A 455 -10.84 13.39 -18.82
C ARG A 455 -9.32 13.49 -18.79
N LEU A 456 -8.64 12.40 -18.44
CA LEU A 456 -7.21 12.37 -18.21
C LEU A 456 -6.50 11.49 -19.24
N LYS A 457 -5.48 12.03 -19.89
CA LYS A 457 -4.49 11.26 -20.64
C LYS A 457 -3.33 10.93 -19.71
N ILE A 458 -3.22 9.66 -19.32
CA ILE A 458 -2.15 9.20 -18.42
C ILE A 458 -1.07 8.50 -19.23
N THR A 459 0.17 8.95 -19.10
CA THR A 459 1.34 8.27 -19.66
C THR A 459 2.14 7.64 -18.55
N SER A 460 2.35 6.32 -18.63
CA SER A 460 3.07 5.54 -17.63
C SER A 460 4.54 5.37 -18.03
N TYR A 461 5.48 5.85 -17.21
CA TYR A 461 6.92 5.71 -17.44
C TYR A 461 7.54 4.68 -16.48
N ALA A 462 7.10 3.42 -16.59
CA ALA A 462 7.45 2.34 -15.65
C ALA A 462 8.82 1.68 -15.87
N GLU A 463 9.56 2.03 -16.94
CA GLU A 463 10.78 1.31 -17.33
C GLU A 463 11.94 1.47 -16.35
N LYS A 464 12.11 2.68 -15.80
CA LYS A 464 13.19 3.05 -14.89
C LYS A 464 12.72 4.11 -13.91
N PRO A 465 13.23 4.10 -12.66
CA PRO A 465 13.01 5.22 -11.77
C PRO A 465 13.57 6.49 -12.41
N ALA A 466 12.88 7.60 -12.22
CA ALA A 466 13.30 8.89 -12.76
C ALA A 466 13.65 9.82 -11.61
N SER A 467 14.80 10.49 -11.72
CA SER A 467 15.04 11.67 -10.90
C SER A 467 14.03 12.77 -11.28
N TYR A 468 13.81 13.74 -10.39
CA TYR A 468 12.99 14.90 -10.71
C TYR A 468 13.39 15.57 -12.04
N ALA A 469 14.70 15.76 -12.29
CA ALA A 469 15.18 16.41 -13.49
C ALA A 469 14.88 15.60 -14.78
N GLU A 470 14.97 14.27 -14.70
CA GLU A 470 14.64 13.38 -15.81
C GLU A 470 13.14 13.33 -16.07
N ALA A 471 12.32 13.23 -15.02
CA ALA A 471 10.87 13.26 -15.10
C ALA A 471 10.38 14.56 -15.75
N PHE A 472 10.91 15.70 -15.27
CA PHE A 472 10.62 17.01 -15.84
C PHE A 472 10.98 17.10 -17.32
N LYS A 473 12.20 16.70 -17.69
CA LYS A 473 12.66 16.73 -19.08
C LYS A 473 11.78 15.86 -19.98
N LYS A 474 11.49 14.62 -19.57
CA LYS A 474 10.68 13.68 -20.35
C LYS A 474 9.26 14.20 -20.55
N SER A 475 8.60 14.60 -19.47
CA SER A 475 7.22 15.08 -19.54
C SER A 475 7.08 16.37 -20.34
N ARG A 476 8.01 17.32 -20.15
CA ARG A 476 8.04 18.55 -20.96
C ARG A 476 8.24 18.25 -22.45
N THR A 477 9.08 17.28 -22.78
CA THR A 477 9.33 16.89 -24.18
C THR A 477 8.12 16.16 -24.78
N ALA A 478 7.41 15.36 -23.98
CA ALA A 478 6.17 14.71 -24.37
C ALA A 478 5.00 15.69 -24.53
N GLY A 479 5.13 16.89 -23.96
CA GLY A 479 4.10 17.92 -23.99
C GLY A 479 2.96 17.66 -23.01
N ASP A 480 3.21 16.95 -21.91
CA ASP A 480 2.18 16.79 -20.88
C ASP A 480 1.90 18.13 -20.17
N ASP A 481 0.74 18.24 -19.53
CA ASP A 481 0.36 19.38 -18.69
C ASP A 481 1.03 19.31 -17.31
N TYR A 482 1.02 18.11 -16.72
CA TYR A 482 1.62 17.81 -15.44
C TYR A 482 2.49 16.56 -15.50
N PHE A 483 3.40 16.43 -14.53
CA PHE A 483 4.02 15.16 -14.21
C PHE A 483 3.94 14.87 -12.73
N GLY A 484 3.72 13.60 -12.41
CA GLY A 484 3.62 13.10 -11.05
C GLY A 484 4.74 12.14 -10.74
N ILE A 485 5.38 12.30 -9.58
CA ILE A 485 6.37 11.34 -9.07
C ILE A 485 5.74 10.61 -7.89
N ILE A 486 5.56 9.30 -8.03
CA ILE A 486 5.05 8.41 -6.99
C ILE A 486 6.21 7.93 -6.13
N LYS A 487 6.00 8.03 -4.82
CA LYS A 487 6.85 7.46 -3.77
C LYS A 487 5.99 6.57 -2.89
N MET A 488 6.56 5.46 -2.43
CA MET A 488 5.88 4.56 -1.52
C MET A 488 6.84 4.11 -0.44
N SER A 489 6.37 4.20 0.80
CA SER A 489 7.02 3.58 1.95
C SER A 489 6.05 2.58 2.56
N GLU A 490 6.53 1.40 2.94
CA GLU A 490 5.71 0.38 3.58
C GLU A 490 6.39 -0.25 4.79
N ASN A 491 5.56 -0.81 5.64
CA ASN A 491 5.97 -1.72 6.69
C ASN A 491 5.04 -2.96 6.65
N GLU A 492 5.14 -3.84 7.66
CA GLU A 492 4.33 -5.06 7.71
C GLU A 492 2.80 -4.79 7.77
N ARG A 493 2.34 -3.67 8.32
CA ARG A 493 0.92 -3.36 8.59
C ARG A 493 0.35 -2.14 7.85
N ASP A 494 1.22 -1.26 7.37
CA ASP A 494 0.90 0.07 6.88
C ASP A 494 1.62 0.37 5.56
N ILE A 495 0.99 1.21 4.76
CA ILE A 495 1.63 1.85 3.61
C ILE A 495 1.39 3.35 3.64
N ARG A 496 2.32 4.07 3.05
CA ARG A 496 2.17 5.48 2.70
C ARG A 496 2.50 5.66 1.23
N LEU A 497 1.56 6.25 0.52
CA LEU A 497 1.72 6.61 -0.89
C LEU A 497 1.77 8.13 -0.98
N ILE A 498 2.76 8.65 -1.68
CA ILE A 498 2.92 10.07 -1.96
C ILE A 498 2.96 10.26 -3.47
N LEU A 499 2.15 11.19 -3.98
CA LEU A 499 2.23 11.70 -5.33
C LEU A 499 2.61 13.18 -5.25
N GLU A 500 3.82 13.50 -5.67
CA GLU A 500 4.24 14.88 -5.89
C GLU A 500 3.91 15.26 -7.33
N LEU A 501 2.93 16.15 -7.50
CA LEU A 501 2.51 16.67 -8.80
C LEU A 501 3.25 17.98 -9.10
N TYR A 502 3.74 18.10 -10.33
CA TYR A 502 4.49 19.25 -10.83
C TYR A 502 3.92 19.70 -12.17
N THR A 503 4.05 20.99 -12.49
CA THR A 503 3.66 21.52 -13.80
C THR A 503 4.78 21.22 -14.81
N SER A 504 4.46 20.61 -15.95
CA SER A 504 5.48 20.23 -16.95
C SER A 504 6.08 21.44 -17.67
N ARG A 505 5.40 22.60 -17.60
CA ARG A 505 5.84 23.86 -18.20
C ARG A 505 6.93 24.58 -17.40
N THR A 506 6.91 24.54 -16.07
CA THR A 506 7.90 25.27 -15.24
C THR A 506 8.72 24.33 -14.37
N GLY A 507 8.22 23.13 -14.10
CA GLY A 507 8.77 22.21 -13.12
C GLY A 507 8.30 22.54 -11.70
N ALA A 508 7.53 23.62 -11.50
CA ALA A 508 7.10 24.02 -10.17
C ALA A 508 6.15 22.98 -9.56
N LYS A 509 6.24 22.81 -8.24
CA LYS A 509 5.37 21.88 -7.49
C LYS A 509 3.95 22.42 -7.53
N ALA A 510 3.04 21.65 -8.11
CA ALA A 510 1.62 21.97 -8.19
C ALA A 510 0.93 21.63 -6.86
N LYS A 511 1.06 20.37 -6.41
CA LYS A 511 0.50 19.90 -5.14
C LYS A 511 1.15 18.58 -4.74
N THR A 512 1.19 18.29 -3.44
CA THR A 512 1.51 16.95 -2.93
C THR A 512 0.23 16.28 -2.44
N PHE A 513 0.02 15.03 -2.86
CA PHE A 513 -1.04 14.18 -2.35
C PHE A 513 -0.40 13.06 -1.55
N ALA A 514 -0.87 12.83 -0.31
CA ALA A 514 -0.37 11.78 0.53
C ALA A 514 -1.54 10.95 1.07
N VAL A 515 -1.37 9.63 1.07
CA VAL A 515 -2.36 8.69 1.59
C VAL A 515 -1.66 7.69 2.49
N TYR A 516 -2.19 7.51 3.69
CA TYR A 516 -1.80 6.48 4.63
C TYR A 516 -2.90 5.44 4.78
N ARG A 517 -2.57 4.16 4.75
CA ARG A 517 -3.52 3.06 4.98
C ARG A 517 -2.88 1.95 5.78
N SER A 518 -3.68 1.33 6.63
CA SER A 518 -3.31 0.19 7.45
C SER A 518 -4.32 -0.95 7.29
N GLY A 519 -3.92 -2.16 7.64
CA GLY A 519 -4.79 -3.35 7.61
C GLY A 519 -4.97 -3.96 6.21
N ASN A 520 -6.08 -4.68 6.04
CA ASN A 520 -6.37 -5.40 4.79
C ASN A 520 -6.72 -4.42 3.67
N ASP A 521 -6.41 -4.82 2.43
CA ASP A 521 -6.64 -4.02 1.22
C ASP A 521 -5.97 -2.64 1.23
N ARG A 522 -4.95 -2.44 2.09
CA ARG A 522 -4.31 -1.15 2.30
C ARG A 522 -3.72 -0.62 1.00
N PHE A 523 -3.19 -1.49 0.13
CA PHE A 523 -2.56 -1.12 -1.12
C PHE A 523 -3.58 -0.63 -2.13
N SER A 524 -4.55 -1.46 -2.52
CA SER A 524 -5.58 -1.05 -3.47
C SER A 524 -6.39 0.15 -2.99
N ASN A 525 -6.76 0.19 -1.71
CA ASN A 525 -7.47 1.34 -1.13
C ASN A 525 -6.59 2.59 -1.09
N GLY A 526 -5.29 2.44 -0.83
CA GLY A 526 -4.31 3.51 -0.84
C GLY A 526 -4.23 4.16 -2.22
N VAL A 527 -3.99 3.36 -3.26
CA VAL A 527 -3.86 3.85 -4.64
C VAL A 527 -5.16 4.48 -5.11
N ARG A 528 -6.33 3.86 -4.85
CA ARG A 528 -7.64 4.44 -5.21
C ARG A 528 -7.94 5.76 -4.51
N SER A 529 -7.56 5.88 -3.24
CA SER A 529 -7.73 7.14 -2.50
C SER A 529 -6.85 8.24 -3.09
N LEU A 530 -5.59 7.89 -3.44
CA LEU A 530 -4.64 8.80 -4.07
C LEU A 530 -5.18 9.30 -5.42
N THR A 531 -5.71 8.39 -6.24
CA THR A 531 -6.27 8.76 -7.55
C THR A 531 -7.54 9.60 -7.46
N LYS A 532 -8.39 9.33 -6.47
CA LYS A 532 -9.57 10.16 -6.18
C LYS A 532 -9.18 11.57 -5.75
N LEU A 533 -8.18 11.71 -4.87
CA LEU A 533 -7.70 13.02 -4.42
C LEU A 533 -7.15 13.86 -5.58
N LEU A 534 -6.33 13.26 -6.45
CA LEU A 534 -5.83 13.97 -7.63
C LEU A 534 -6.97 14.35 -8.59
N SER A 535 -7.85 13.41 -8.92
CA SER A 535 -8.96 13.66 -9.87
C SER A 535 -9.92 14.75 -9.40
N SER A 536 -10.11 14.88 -8.08
CA SER A 536 -10.95 15.91 -7.47
C SER A 536 -10.27 17.28 -7.41
N ALA A 537 -8.94 17.32 -7.44
CA ALA A 537 -8.18 18.58 -7.40
C ALA A 537 -7.98 19.20 -8.80
N LEU A 538 -8.03 18.40 -9.86
CA LEU A 538 -7.84 18.85 -11.23
C LEU A 538 -9.07 19.60 -11.77
N PRO A 539 -8.88 20.67 -12.57
CA PRO A 539 -9.98 21.40 -13.16
C PRO A 539 -10.76 20.51 -14.14
N VAL A 540 -12.06 20.80 -14.30
CA VAL A 540 -12.88 20.19 -15.33
C VAL A 540 -12.79 21.07 -16.58
N ILE A 541 -12.12 20.54 -17.60
CA ILE A 541 -11.96 21.17 -18.91
C ILE A 541 -12.72 20.30 -19.92
N GLY A 542 -13.41 20.95 -20.85
CA GLY A 542 -14.07 20.33 -21.98
C GLY A 542 -13.87 21.13 -23.27
N LYS A 543 -14.60 20.77 -24.31
CA LYS A 543 -14.69 21.48 -25.59
C LYS A 543 -16.12 21.50 -26.10
N ILE A 544 -16.42 22.51 -26.92
CA ILE A 544 -17.61 22.49 -27.78
C ILE A 544 -17.38 21.44 -28.86
N ILE A 545 -18.17 20.37 -28.86
CA ILE A 545 -18.07 19.29 -29.85
C ILE A 545 -18.76 19.71 -31.15
N ASN A 546 -19.96 20.27 -31.04
CA ASN A 546 -20.71 20.73 -32.20
C ASN A 546 -21.67 21.87 -31.81
N ARG A 547 -22.15 22.63 -32.80
CA ARG A 547 -23.12 23.71 -32.60
C ARG A 547 -24.06 23.88 -33.78
N TYR A 548 -25.27 24.35 -33.48
CA TYR A 548 -26.25 24.80 -34.46
C TYR A 548 -26.91 26.08 -33.98
N GLN A 549 -26.64 27.20 -34.65
CA GLN A 549 -27.02 28.53 -34.16
C GLN A 549 -26.54 28.71 -32.71
N ASN A 550 -27.42 29.09 -31.78
CA ASN A 550 -27.07 29.29 -30.37
C ASN A 550 -27.06 27.99 -29.56
N GLU A 551 -27.57 26.88 -30.10
CA GLU A 551 -27.48 25.58 -29.42
C GLU A 551 -26.09 24.97 -29.65
N ALA A 552 -25.54 24.36 -28.61
CA ALA A 552 -24.28 23.65 -28.68
C ALA A 552 -24.29 22.41 -27.78
N VAL A 553 -23.34 21.52 -28.05
CA VAL A 553 -23.06 20.35 -27.21
C VAL A 553 -21.59 20.36 -26.81
N ILE A 554 -21.35 20.14 -25.52
CA ILE A 554 -20.01 20.03 -24.93
C ILE A 554 -19.77 18.60 -24.43
N ASP A 555 -18.51 18.21 -24.31
CA ASP A 555 -18.06 16.90 -23.82
C ASP A 555 -17.85 16.84 -22.30
N ILE A 556 -18.61 17.64 -21.57
CA ILE A 556 -18.74 17.53 -20.12
C ILE A 556 -20.12 16.97 -19.84
N GLY A 557 -20.20 15.80 -19.22
CA GLY A 557 -21.45 15.14 -18.84
C GLY A 557 -21.61 14.98 -17.34
N LYS A 558 -22.67 14.28 -16.93
CA LYS A 558 -23.03 14.02 -15.52
C LYS A 558 -21.94 13.31 -14.73
N HIS A 559 -21.12 12.50 -15.41
CA HIS A 559 -20.02 11.78 -14.76
C HIS A 559 -18.84 12.70 -14.43
N ASP A 560 -18.70 13.82 -15.14
CA ASP A 560 -17.54 14.71 -15.03
C ASP A 560 -17.72 15.77 -13.94
N SER A 561 -18.93 16.35 -13.83
CA SER A 561 -19.29 17.35 -12.84
C SER A 561 -20.81 17.53 -12.75
N ASP A 562 -21.33 17.97 -11.61
CA ASP A 562 -22.71 18.46 -11.50
C ASP A 562 -22.75 19.91 -12.02
N LEU A 563 -23.41 20.12 -13.16
CA LEU A 563 -23.45 21.42 -13.84
C LEU A 563 -24.54 22.36 -13.31
N LYS A 564 -25.24 22.00 -12.23
CA LYS A 564 -26.21 22.90 -11.59
C LYS A 564 -25.52 24.11 -10.97
N ASP A 565 -26.07 25.29 -11.23
CA ASP A 565 -25.62 26.58 -10.69
C ASP A 565 -24.16 26.98 -11.01
N ILE A 566 -23.50 26.26 -11.92
CA ILE A 566 -22.14 26.55 -12.41
C ILE A 566 -22.19 27.42 -13.66
N GLN A 567 -21.34 28.45 -13.71
CA GLN A 567 -21.13 29.22 -14.93
C GLN A 567 -20.05 28.54 -15.78
N ILE A 568 -20.35 28.26 -17.05
CA ILE A 568 -19.41 27.61 -17.96
C ILE A 568 -18.89 28.65 -18.94
N ALA A 569 -17.59 28.96 -18.89
CA ALA A 569 -16.97 29.91 -19.80
C ALA A 569 -16.49 29.21 -21.06
N VAL A 570 -16.69 29.87 -22.20
CA VAL A 570 -16.21 29.44 -23.52
C VAL A 570 -14.97 30.24 -23.87
N ILE A 571 -13.85 29.54 -24.01
CA ILE A 571 -12.52 30.11 -24.24
C ILE A 571 -12.04 29.69 -25.62
N LYS A 572 -11.44 30.65 -26.34
CA LYS A 572 -10.87 30.41 -27.66
C LYS A 572 -9.89 29.22 -27.65
N LYS A 573 -10.06 28.30 -28.59
CA LYS A 573 -9.21 27.11 -28.76
C LYS A 573 -7.71 27.45 -28.68
N GLY A 574 -6.99 26.68 -27.86
CA GLY A 574 -5.53 26.81 -27.68
C GLY A 574 -5.08 27.98 -26.79
N SER A 575 -6.02 28.72 -26.19
CA SER A 575 -5.71 29.88 -25.33
C SER A 575 -5.70 29.55 -23.84
N LEU A 576 -6.15 28.34 -23.46
CA LEU A 576 -6.03 27.84 -22.09
C LEU A 576 -4.57 27.46 -21.80
N ILE A 577 -4.08 27.94 -20.66
CA ILE A 577 -2.71 27.71 -20.21
C ILE A 577 -2.79 27.16 -18.78
N ILE A 578 -2.17 26.02 -18.52
CA ILE A 578 -2.00 25.50 -17.16
C ILE A 578 -1.26 26.52 -16.30
N GLU A 579 -1.71 26.70 -15.06
CA GLU A 579 -1.05 27.61 -14.12
C GLU A 579 0.45 27.29 -13.98
N LYS A 580 1.26 28.34 -13.76
CA LYS A 580 2.71 28.16 -13.61
C LYS A 580 3.03 27.38 -12.34
N ASP A 581 2.29 27.68 -11.28
CA ASP A 581 2.39 27.11 -9.94
C ASP A 581 0.97 26.73 -9.50
N GLY A 582 0.81 25.60 -8.81
CA GLY A 582 -0.52 25.12 -8.40
C GLY A 582 -1.25 24.27 -9.44
N ILE A 583 -2.53 23.99 -9.15
CA ILE A 583 -3.42 23.25 -10.04
C ILE A 583 -4.52 24.20 -10.49
N GLY A 584 -4.55 24.48 -11.79
CA GLY A 584 -5.52 25.41 -12.37
C GLY A 584 -5.26 25.69 -13.84
N VAL A 585 -6.11 26.54 -14.41
CA VAL A 585 -5.99 27.04 -15.78
C VAL A 585 -6.19 28.55 -15.82
N ASN A 586 -5.41 29.20 -16.67
CA ASN A 586 -5.47 30.63 -16.95
C ASN A 586 -5.76 30.89 -18.44
N TYR A 587 -6.35 32.04 -18.71
CA TYR A 587 -6.61 32.55 -20.05
C TYR A 587 -6.63 34.09 -20.03
N ASN A 588 -6.37 34.74 -21.16
CA ASN A 588 -6.50 36.19 -21.25
C ASN A 588 -7.97 36.58 -21.34
N SER A 589 -8.35 37.70 -20.73
CA SER A 589 -9.73 38.20 -20.79
C SER A 589 -10.22 38.46 -22.22
N SER A 590 -9.32 38.73 -23.18
CA SER A 590 -9.64 38.88 -24.60
C SER A 590 -10.03 37.58 -25.30
N ASP A 591 -9.66 36.43 -24.73
CA ASP A 591 -9.92 35.08 -25.27
C ASP A 591 -11.22 34.47 -24.71
N LEU A 592 -11.91 35.18 -23.81
CA LEU A 592 -13.25 34.83 -23.32
C LEU A 592 -14.30 35.17 -24.38
N LEU A 593 -14.81 34.14 -25.06
CA LEU A 593 -15.75 34.28 -26.17
C LEU A 593 -17.21 34.41 -25.73
N GLY A 594 -17.55 33.84 -24.57
CA GLY A 594 -18.92 33.77 -24.08
C GLY A 594 -19.09 32.79 -22.94
N PHE A 595 -20.35 32.43 -22.70
CA PHE A 595 -20.77 31.47 -21.69
C PHE A 595 -21.66 30.41 -22.31
N PHE A 596 -21.68 29.24 -21.70
CA PHE A 596 -22.55 28.13 -22.07
C PHE A 596 -23.51 27.86 -20.90
N GLU A 597 -24.81 27.78 -21.20
CA GLU A 597 -25.86 27.48 -20.24
C GLU A 597 -26.39 26.07 -20.48
N PRO A 598 -26.11 25.11 -19.58
CA PRO A 598 -26.61 23.74 -19.68
C PRO A 598 -28.14 23.69 -19.74
N SER A 599 -28.70 22.88 -20.64
CA SER A 599 -30.14 22.60 -20.70
C SER A 599 -30.46 21.13 -20.44
N LYS A 600 -29.71 20.21 -21.05
CA LYS A 600 -29.85 18.76 -20.83
C LYS A 600 -28.48 18.11 -20.79
N SER A 601 -28.23 17.34 -19.74
CA SER A 601 -26.99 16.60 -19.52
C SER A 601 -27.24 15.10 -19.56
N GLU A 602 -26.34 14.37 -20.23
CA GLU A 602 -26.28 12.90 -20.31
C GLU A 602 -24.93 12.42 -19.75
N GLU A 603 -24.47 11.20 -20.07
CA GLU A 603 -23.30 10.63 -19.39
C GLU A 603 -22.02 11.40 -19.67
N ASP A 604 -21.71 11.57 -20.95
CA ASP A 604 -20.47 12.18 -21.43
C ASP A 604 -20.70 13.53 -22.14
N LEU A 605 -21.95 13.89 -22.42
CA LEU A 605 -22.31 15.08 -23.18
C LEU A 605 -23.32 15.96 -22.44
N THR A 606 -23.25 17.27 -22.67
CA THR A 606 -24.27 18.22 -22.25
C THR A 606 -24.63 19.13 -23.40
N GLU A 607 -25.92 19.24 -23.71
CA GLU A 607 -26.46 20.27 -24.60
C GLU A 607 -26.88 21.52 -23.82
N GLY A 608 -26.85 22.65 -24.50
CA GLY A 608 -27.12 23.94 -23.89
C GLY A 608 -27.09 25.09 -24.89
N ILE A 609 -27.20 26.30 -24.36
CA ILE A 609 -27.28 27.54 -25.13
C ILE A 609 -26.01 28.37 -24.93
N LEU A 610 -25.42 28.81 -26.04
CA LEU A 610 -24.30 29.74 -26.06
C LEU A 610 -24.78 31.19 -25.88
N LYS A 611 -24.20 31.89 -24.91
CA LYS A 611 -24.36 33.32 -24.67
C LYS A 611 -23.08 34.06 -25.01
N ARG A 612 -23.11 34.83 -26.09
CA ARG A 612 -21.96 35.62 -26.57
C ARG A 612 -21.52 36.68 -25.57
N ASN A 613 -20.22 36.92 -25.51
CA ASN A 613 -19.61 38.06 -24.84
C ASN A 613 -19.25 39.13 -25.88
N GLY A 614 -20.06 40.18 -26.00
CA GLY A 614 -19.88 41.27 -26.97
C GLY A 614 -20.79 41.21 -28.19
N TYR A 615 -20.48 42.01 -29.23
CA TYR A 615 -21.34 42.23 -30.39
C TYR A 615 -21.35 41.08 -31.41
N TYR A 616 -20.20 40.44 -31.63
CA TYR A 616 -20.03 39.38 -32.64
C TYR A 616 -19.98 38.02 -31.98
N ASP A 617 -20.61 37.03 -32.61
CA ASP A 617 -20.45 35.63 -32.23
C ASP A 617 -19.13 35.08 -32.80
N ARG A 618 -18.25 34.62 -31.92
CA ARG A 618 -16.92 34.10 -32.24
C ARG A 618 -16.71 32.67 -31.76
N MET A 619 -17.71 32.07 -31.12
CA MET A 619 -17.60 30.72 -30.55
C MET A 619 -17.69 29.68 -31.67
N ASN A 620 -16.92 28.60 -31.62
CA ASN A 620 -16.89 27.57 -32.65
C ASN A 620 -16.72 26.19 -32.03
N ALA A 621 -17.03 25.14 -32.81
CA ALA A 621 -16.63 23.80 -32.44
C ALA A 621 -15.10 23.71 -32.26
N GLY A 622 -14.67 23.07 -31.19
CA GLY A 622 -13.27 22.96 -30.77
C GLY A 622 -12.80 24.05 -29.81
N ASP A 623 -13.60 25.08 -29.53
CA ASP A 623 -13.32 26.01 -28.43
C ASP A 623 -13.44 25.30 -27.08
N SER A 624 -12.60 25.70 -26.13
CA SER A 624 -12.53 25.06 -24.82
C SER A 624 -13.62 25.58 -23.90
N VAL A 625 -14.13 24.72 -23.02
CA VAL A 625 -15.05 25.10 -21.96
C VAL A 625 -14.45 24.78 -20.59
N ILE A 626 -14.63 25.69 -19.64
CA ILE A 626 -14.16 25.53 -18.27
C ILE A 626 -15.28 25.88 -17.29
N LEU A 627 -15.31 25.16 -16.18
CA LEU A 627 -16.24 25.45 -15.09
C LEU A 627 -15.68 26.59 -14.23
N ILE A 628 -16.43 27.69 -14.15
CA ILE A 628 -16.14 28.78 -13.21
C ILE A 628 -17.01 28.55 -11.98
N LEU A 629 -16.37 28.13 -10.90
CA LEU A 629 -17.01 28.09 -9.59
C LEU A 629 -17.26 29.54 -9.15
N LYS A 630 -18.51 29.89 -8.83
CA LYS A 630 -18.79 31.13 -8.10
C LYS A 630 -18.09 31.01 -6.74
N ASP A 631 -17.35 32.04 -6.33
CA ASP A 631 -16.65 32.10 -5.04
C ASP A 631 -17.61 31.77 -3.89
N ASN A 632 -17.68 30.50 -3.51
CA ASN A 632 -18.21 29.94 -2.27
C ASN A 632 -18.03 28.43 -2.34
N GLU A 633 -16.82 27.98 -2.03
CA GLU A 633 -16.48 26.74 -1.33
C GLU A 633 -15.00 26.46 -1.60
N LYS A 634 -14.13 27.22 -0.92
CA LYS A 634 -12.82 26.66 -0.53
C LYS A 634 -13.11 25.59 0.51
N ASN A 635 -13.58 24.42 0.06
CA ASN A 635 -13.62 23.24 0.91
C ASN A 635 -12.16 22.91 1.23
N SER A 636 -11.81 23.17 2.49
CA SER A 636 -10.63 22.68 3.15
C SER A 636 -10.60 21.15 3.00
N SER A 637 -9.87 20.67 2.00
CA SER A 637 -9.37 19.31 2.04
C SER A 637 -8.41 19.28 3.23
N GLU A 638 -8.89 18.75 4.36
CA GLU A 638 -8.07 18.50 5.54
C GLU A 638 -6.80 17.77 5.10
N ASP A 639 -5.70 18.49 5.19
CA ASP A 639 -4.36 18.00 4.89
C ASP A 639 -3.97 17.10 6.06
N TYR A 640 -4.34 15.81 6.00
CA TYR A 640 -3.92 14.79 6.96
C TYR A 640 -2.43 14.42 6.80
N THR A 641 -1.56 15.38 6.48
CA THR A 641 -0.11 15.21 6.49
C THR A 641 0.42 15.46 7.89
N SER A 642 0.00 14.65 8.86
CA SER A 642 0.68 14.63 10.15
C SER A 642 2.02 13.88 10.02
N PHE A 643 3.05 14.45 10.63
CA PHE A 643 4.41 13.91 10.74
C PHE A 643 4.47 12.52 11.43
N SER A 644 3.35 12.03 11.99
CA SER A 644 3.23 10.77 12.75
C SER A 644 3.41 9.50 11.91
N GLN A 645 3.87 9.61 10.66
CA GLN A 645 3.85 8.51 9.68
C GLN A 645 5.25 8.04 9.27
N LYS A 646 6.27 8.92 9.27
CA LYS A 646 7.69 8.49 9.18
C LYS A 646 8.12 7.67 10.40
N SER A 647 7.47 7.92 11.52
CA SER A 647 7.69 7.20 12.77
C SER A 647 7.34 5.72 12.66
N SER A 648 6.41 5.29 11.79
CA SER A 648 5.94 3.89 11.78
C SER A 648 7.02 2.87 11.34
N LEU A 649 7.82 3.17 10.30
CA LEU A 649 8.94 2.30 9.90
C LEU A 649 10.09 2.35 10.92
N LEU A 650 10.44 3.55 11.39
CA LEU A 650 11.47 3.71 12.41
C LEU A 650 11.09 2.93 13.69
N LEU A 651 9.82 2.97 14.09
CA LEU A 651 9.34 2.25 15.25
C LEU A 651 9.48 0.74 15.08
N SER A 652 9.11 0.16 13.93
CA SER A 652 9.26 -1.28 13.73
C SER A 652 10.71 -1.72 13.85
N LEU A 653 11.66 -0.93 13.34
CA LEU A 653 13.09 -1.18 13.49
C LEU A 653 13.56 -1.02 14.94
N LEU A 654 13.07 -0.01 15.67
CA LEU A 654 13.35 0.17 17.10
C LEU A 654 12.82 -1.00 17.93
N ARG A 655 11.66 -1.56 17.58
CA ARG A 655 11.14 -2.78 18.22
C ARG A 655 12.04 -3.98 17.94
N ARG A 656 12.55 -4.11 16.70
CA ARG A 656 13.49 -5.19 16.32
C ARG A 656 14.84 -5.13 17.02
N ILE A 657 15.25 -3.97 17.57
CA ILE A 657 16.47 -3.84 18.40
C ILE A 657 16.27 -4.46 19.78
N ARG A 658 15.04 -4.40 20.30
CA ARG A 658 14.69 -4.83 21.64
C ARG A 658 14.63 -6.34 21.73
#